data_AF-A0A4U5NZD8-F1
#
_entry.id   AF-A0A4U5NZD8-F1
#
_cell.length_a   1.000
_cell.length_b   1.000
_cell.length_c   1.000
_cell.angle_alpha   90.00
_cell.angle_beta   90.00
_cell.angle_gamma   90.00
#
_symmetry.space_group_name_H-M   'P 1'
#
loop_
_entity.id
_entity.type
_entity.pdbx_description
1 polymer ?
#
loop_
_entity_poly.entity_id
_entity_poly.type
_entity_poly.pdbx_seq_one_letter_code
_entity_poly.pdbx_strand_id
1 'polypeptide(L)'
;MPARDQMLIFGFLFILALSCYAKELLQIQAIWRHGDRPPTETYPTDPNQESAWPVKWGELTTRGMWQQFQQGQKLKKEYSDNLKFICSKYDPDQIYVRSTDVHRTLASAYSNLAGFYSHSNGTYPNKAAWPSHWTPVPVHTVPQHLDVLMRGSADCPRLDQITAKLMNHRKIKALFRNNKAFINMLEAKTKLNLNETLELYSLWNIIYCEKLHNMTIPSWITNNVYKRVTALGSPGFDYVFGEAAYGIPENVELVKLRSGYFTNHLIETMKKRLNGTDKRPYYAYSGHDYTVGGLLRTLGAKKKLFGNFIADYSSTVVLELWKVDQGKPHVRVRFSANAESPFVTITDKVVGCPKKEFCPLDTFIRHRKKYLLTDYAKGMWLHHVLIWTFLLATVVSGDELLQIQAIWRHGDRPPNDVYPTDPHKENAWPVKFGELTPRGMWQHFQQGKNLKREYSDKLKFISAKYDPDQIYVRSTDKSRTLASAYSNLAGFYSDSNGPYPNNAVWPSHWIPVPVHTVPQEIDLLMRGQKNCPRQNQLLAELFNHQKIKDMFMHNQDFINMLQNKTQSNLTNVQDMYHLWNILHCENVNGLAFPSWITPDMVRLRSGYFTNHLIEMMKKRLNGSDTRPYYAYSGHDSTVGGLLRTLGAKKELLGDFTADYASTVVLELWKLDQGKPHVRLRFSANAESPFVTITDKVVGCPKAEFCPLDSFIQNRMAYLLTDYAKVCAAKND
;
A
#
# COMPACT_ATOMS: atom_id res chain seq x y z
N MET A 1 -60.56 -35.57 50.53
CA MET A 1 -59.25 -35.84 51.15
C MET A 1 -59.18 -37.32 51.50
N PRO A 2 -58.02 -38.00 51.51
CA PRO A 2 -56.73 -37.78 50.82
C PRO A 2 -56.41 -38.97 49.84
N ALA A 3 -55.19 -39.19 49.33
CA ALA A 3 -54.32 -38.33 48.51
C ALA A 3 -53.09 -39.12 47.97
N ARG A 4 -52.61 -38.77 46.75
CA ARG A 4 -51.22 -38.93 46.22
C ARG A 4 -50.71 -40.34 45.85
N ASP A 5 -50.18 -40.58 44.65
CA ASP A 5 -49.05 -39.98 43.88
C ASP A 5 -47.66 -40.51 44.30
N GLN A 6 -47.02 -41.30 43.41
CA GLN A 6 -45.64 -41.11 42.89
C GLN A 6 -45.09 -42.38 42.20
N MET A 7 -45.29 -42.50 40.88
CA MET A 7 -44.41 -43.27 39.99
C MET A 7 -44.19 -42.49 38.69
N LEU A 8 -43.23 -41.57 38.72
CA LEU A 8 -42.79 -40.80 37.56
C LEU A 8 -41.30 -41.07 37.28
N ILE A 9 -41.03 -41.66 36.12
CA ILE A 9 -39.89 -41.37 35.25
C ILE A 9 -38.50 -41.38 35.94
N PHE A 10 -37.94 -42.57 36.17
CA PHE A 10 -36.49 -42.77 36.19
C PHE A 10 -35.98 -43.01 34.76
N GLY A 11 -35.91 -41.94 33.98
CA GLY A 11 -35.63 -41.99 32.55
C GLY A 11 -34.99 -40.72 31.99
N PHE A 12 -34.16 -40.03 32.77
CA PHE A 12 -33.43 -38.84 32.31
C PHE A 12 -32.03 -38.73 32.94
N LEU A 13 -31.09 -38.19 32.15
CA LEU A 13 -29.80 -37.63 32.57
C LEU A 13 -28.76 -38.59 33.20
N PHE A 14 -28.16 -39.43 32.35
CA PHE A 14 -26.70 -39.64 32.40
C PHE A 14 -26.06 -39.69 31.00
N ILE A 15 -26.48 -38.79 30.11
CA ILE A 15 -25.59 -38.36 29.02
C ILE A 15 -24.50 -37.53 29.70
N LEU A 16 -23.39 -38.19 30.02
CA LEU A 16 -22.13 -37.52 30.33
C LEU A 16 -21.79 -36.64 29.13
N ALA A 17 -22.03 -35.34 29.28
CA ALA A 17 -21.56 -34.32 28.36
C ALA A 17 -20.04 -34.22 28.47
N LEU A 18 -19.35 -35.22 27.91
CA LEU A 18 -17.99 -35.08 27.42
C LEU A 18 -18.05 -34.09 26.26
N SER A 19 -18.15 -32.81 26.61
CA SER A 19 -17.84 -31.69 25.73
C SER A 19 -16.36 -31.77 25.39
N CYS A 20 -16.05 -32.63 24.40
CA CYS A 20 -14.82 -32.59 23.66
C CYS A 20 -14.80 -31.25 22.90
N TYR A 21 -14.41 -30.18 23.60
CA TYR A 21 -14.33 -28.83 23.05
C TYR A 21 -13.34 -28.85 21.90
N ALA A 22 -13.88 -28.88 20.68
CA ALA A 22 -13.10 -28.88 19.45
C ALA A 22 -12.17 -27.65 19.41
N LYS A 23 -10.97 -27.84 18.87
CA LYS A 23 -10.01 -26.74 18.66
C LYS A 23 -10.65 -25.73 17.68
N GLU A 24 -10.76 -24.47 18.10
CA GLU A 24 -11.38 -23.40 17.30
C GLU A 24 -10.29 -22.44 16.81
N LEU A 25 -10.14 -22.26 15.49
CA LEU A 25 -9.25 -21.23 14.93
C LEU A 25 -9.97 -19.88 14.99
N LEU A 26 -9.35 -18.87 15.62
CA LEU A 26 -9.92 -17.54 15.78
C LEU A 26 -9.37 -16.53 14.78
N GLN A 27 -8.06 -16.57 14.50
CA GLN A 27 -7.38 -15.61 13.62
C GLN A 27 -6.07 -16.19 13.09
N ILE A 28 -5.70 -15.82 11.87
CA ILE A 28 -4.39 -16.05 11.28
C ILE A 28 -3.72 -14.72 10.93
N GLN A 29 -2.41 -14.66 11.11
CA GLN A 29 -1.58 -13.53 10.69
C GLN A 29 -0.41 -14.08 9.87
N ALA A 30 -0.41 -13.85 8.56
CA ALA A 30 0.64 -14.30 7.65
C ALA A 30 1.63 -13.17 7.39
N ILE A 31 2.92 -13.44 7.60
CA ILE A 31 4.04 -12.51 7.39
C ILE A 31 4.99 -13.15 6.39
N TRP A 32 5.27 -12.50 5.26
CA TRP A 32 6.18 -13.05 4.25
C TRP A 32 7.25 -12.06 3.78
N ARG A 33 8.40 -12.61 3.38
CA ARG A 33 9.39 -11.92 2.56
C ARG A 33 8.84 -11.83 1.13
N HIS A 34 9.14 -10.76 0.40
CA HIS A 34 8.90 -10.68 -1.04
C HIS A 34 9.48 -11.88 -1.81
N GLY A 35 8.99 -12.10 -3.02
CA GLY A 35 9.56 -13.09 -3.94
C GLY A 35 10.95 -12.73 -4.45
N ASP A 36 11.46 -13.63 -5.28
CA ASP A 36 12.71 -13.54 -6.00
C ASP A 36 12.89 -12.22 -6.79
N ARG A 37 14.12 -11.71 -6.75
CA ARG A 37 14.55 -10.42 -7.32
C ARG A 37 16.03 -10.46 -7.71
N PRO A 38 16.49 -9.59 -8.63
CA PRO A 38 17.90 -9.22 -8.73
C PRO A 38 18.44 -8.65 -7.40
N PRO A 39 19.77 -8.51 -7.26
CA PRO A 39 20.40 -7.56 -6.34
C PRO A 39 19.73 -6.18 -6.35
N THR A 40 19.90 -5.39 -5.28
CA THR A 40 19.45 -3.99 -5.24
C THR A 40 20.48 -3.01 -5.78
N GLU A 41 21.71 -3.48 -5.97
CA GLU A 41 22.90 -2.79 -6.46
C GLU A 41 23.96 -3.87 -6.76
N THR A 42 25.07 -3.51 -7.41
CA THR A 42 26.25 -4.39 -7.50
C THR A 42 27.55 -3.57 -7.40
N TYR A 43 28.70 -4.25 -7.42
CA TYR A 43 30.02 -3.61 -7.35
C TYR A 43 30.53 -3.20 -8.75
N PRO A 44 31.32 -2.10 -8.88
CA PRO A 44 31.73 -1.54 -10.17
C PRO A 44 32.43 -2.49 -11.17
N THR A 45 33.03 -3.59 -10.72
CA THR A 45 33.74 -4.57 -11.55
C THR A 45 33.00 -5.90 -11.72
N ASP A 46 31.74 -5.96 -11.29
CA ASP A 46 30.87 -7.10 -11.52
C ASP A 46 30.56 -7.24 -13.02
N PRO A 47 30.76 -8.42 -13.66
CA PRO A 47 30.25 -8.66 -15.01
C PRO A 47 28.71 -8.60 -15.11
N ASN A 48 27.97 -8.85 -14.02
CA ASN A 48 26.51 -8.96 -13.99
C ASN A 48 25.81 -7.63 -13.69
N GLN A 49 26.20 -6.54 -14.37
CA GLN A 49 25.54 -5.22 -14.29
C GLN A 49 24.03 -5.29 -14.64
N GLU A 50 23.26 -4.21 -14.41
CA GLU A 50 21.78 -4.24 -14.47
C GLU A 50 21.21 -4.86 -15.76
N SER A 51 21.85 -4.59 -16.90
CA SER A 51 21.48 -5.13 -18.21
C SER A 51 21.58 -6.66 -18.35
N ALA A 52 22.27 -7.34 -17.44
CA ALA A 52 22.34 -8.80 -17.35
C ALA A 52 21.08 -9.42 -16.70
N TRP A 53 20.23 -8.61 -16.07
CA TRP A 53 19.06 -9.07 -15.31
C TRP A 53 17.75 -8.84 -16.09
N PRO A 54 16.72 -9.71 -15.92
CA PRO A 54 15.47 -9.63 -16.70
C PRO A 54 14.56 -8.45 -16.30
N VAL A 55 14.84 -7.82 -15.16
CA VAL A 55 14.17 -6.65 -14.58
C VAL A 55 15.21 -5.78 -13.87
N LYS A 56 14.88 -4.51 -13.62
CA LYS A 56 15.75 -3.53 -12.94
C LYS A 56 16.13 -3.95 -11.52
N TRP A 57 17.15 -3.29 -10.96
CA TRP A 57 17.65 -3.57 -9.63
C TRP A 57 16.56 -3.53 -8.56
N GLY A 58 16.54 -4.56 -7.71
CA GLY A 58 15.60 -4.67 -6.61
C GLY A 58 14.14 -4.92 -7.00
N GLU A 59 13.81 -5.11 -8.28
CA GLU A 59 12.45 -5.41 -8.74
C GLU A 59 12.09 -6.89 -8.64
N LEU A 60 10.78 -7.19 -8.59
CA LEU A 60 10.28 -8.56 -8.52
C LEU A 60 10.40 -9.26 -9.89
N THR A 61 11.04 -10.43 -9.95
CA THR A 61 11.08 -11.23 -11.17
C THR A 61 9.75 -11.96 -11.42
N THR A 62 9.56 -12.52 -12.62
CA THR A 62 8.46 -13.46 -12.90
C THR A 62 8.54 -14.71 -12.02
N ARG A 63 9.75 -15.18 -11.68
CA ARG A 63 9.97 -16.23 -10.67
C ARG A 63 9.43 -15.79 -9.31
N GLY A 64 9.70 -14.55 -8.88
CA GLY A 64 9.22 -13.99 -7.62
C GLY A 64 7.70 -13.82 -7.55
N MET A 65 7.08 -13.41 -8.65
CA MET A 65 5.61 -13.40 -8.80
C MET A 65 5.03 -14.80 -8.63
N TRP A 66 5.58 -15.79 -9.35
CA TRP A 66 5.11 -17.17 -9.29
C TRP A 66 5.27 -17.80 -7.90
N GLN A 67 6.41 -17.59 -7.25
CA GLN A 67 6.66 -18.06 -5.88
C GLN A 67 5.61 -17.54 -4.89
N GLN A 68 5.22 -16.27 -5.00
CA GLN A 68 4.20 -15.67 -4.15
C GLN A 68 2.80 -16.19 -4.46
N PHE A 69 2.47 -16.38 -5.74
CA PHE A 69 1.23 -17.02 -6.16
C PHE A 69 1.09 -18.43 -5.57
N GLN A 70 2.16 -19.24 -5.61
CA GLN A 70 2.21 -20.55 -4.98
C GLN A 70 2.04 -20.47 -3.45
N GLN A 71 2.62 -19.46 -2.78
CA GLN A 71 2.35 -19.24 -1.35
C GLN A 71 0.87 -18.91 -1.09
N GLY A 72 0.28 -18.04 -1.91
CA GLY A 72 -1.15 -17.73 -1.86
C GLY A 72 -2.04 -18.95 -2.02
N GLN A 73 -1.72 -19.83 -2.97
CA GLN A 73 -2.42 -21.10 -3.16
C GLN A 73 -2.27 -22.06 -1.96
N LYS A 74 -1.08 -22.14 -1.33
CA LYS A 74 -0.89 -22.95 -0.10
C LYS A 74 -1.69 -22.38 1.08
N LEU A 75 -1.73 -21.06 1.24
CA LEU A 75 -2.55 -20.38 2.25
C LEU A 75 -4.05 -20.60 2.00
N LYS A 76 -4.52 -20.52 0.75
CA LYS A 76 -5.91 -20.84 0.36
C LYS A 76 -6.24 -22.30 0.68
N LYS A 77 -5.40 -23.24 0.23
CA LYS A 77 -5.62 -24.68 0.45
C LYS A 77 -5.82 -24.98 1.93
N GLU A 78 -5.01 -24.39 2.79
CA GLU A 78 -5.13 -24.58 4.23
C GLU A 78 -6.36 -23.87 4.83
N TYR A 79 -6.44 -22.54 4.71
CA TYR A 79 -7.37 -21.74 5.50
C TYR A 79 -8.74 -21.55 4.84
N SER A 80 -8.84 -21.72 3.52
CA SER A 80 -10.09 -21.63 2.77
C SER A 80 -10.62 -22.99 2.32
N ASP A 81 -9.78 -23.82 1.69
CA ASP A 81 -10.25 -25.09 1.13
C ASP A 81 -10.39 -26.20 2.19
N ASN A 82 -9.40 -26.40 3.07
CA ASN A 82 -9.42 -27.43 4.12
C ASN A 82 -10.20 -26.98 5.36
N LEU A 83 -9.81 -25.86 5.99
CA LEU A 83 -10.36 -25.44 7.28
C LEU A 83 -11.68 -24.66 7.18
N LYS A 84 -12.10 -24.23 5.98
CA LYS A 84 -13.27 -23.36 5.75
C LYS A 84 -13.29 -22.08 6.61
N PHE A 85 -12.13 -21.62 7.06
CA PHE A 85 -11.96 -20.53 8.02
C PHE A 85 -12.02 -19.16 7.37
N ILE A 86 -11.47 -19.02 6.15
CA ILE A 86 -11.60 -17.84 5.29
C ILE A 86 -12.42 -18.22 4.06
N CYS A 87 -13.37 -17.36 3.68
CA CYS A 87 -14.20 -17.58 2.50
C CYS A 87 -13.35 -17.60 1.22
N SER A 88 -13.68 -18.49 0.29
CA SER A 88 -13.04 -18.56 -1.03
C SER A 88 -13.45 -17.40 -1.94
N LYS A 89 -14.62 -16.78 -1.66
CA LYS A 89 -15.02 -15.48 -2.18
C LYS A 89 -14.41 -14.38 -1.30
N TYR A 90 -13.77 -13.39 -1.91
CA TYR A 90 -13.21 -12.23 -1.23
C TYR A 90 -14.28 -11.45 -0.44
N ASP A 91 -13.95 -11.13 0.81
CA ASP A 91 -14.72 -10.30 1.73
C ASP A 91 -13.76 -9.34 2.48
N PRO A 92 -13.93 -8.01 2.39
CA PRO A 92 -13.07 -7.01 3.05
C PRO A 92 -13.12 -7.04 4.60
N ASP A 93 -14.15 -7.64 5.21
CA ASP A 93 -14.18 -7.83 6.66
C ASP A 93 -13.36 -9.05 7.11
N GLN A 94 -13.10 -9.99 6.20
CA GLN A 94 -12.34 -11.20 6.52
C GLN A 94 -10.83 -11.00 6.48
N ILE A 95 -10.33 -10.11 5.62
CA ILE A 95 -8.90 -9.91 5.38
C ILE A 95 -8.48 -8.43 5.49
N TYR A 96 -7.25 -8.18 5.93
CA TYR A 96 -6.57 -6.90 5.81
C TYR A 96 -5.12 -7.17 5.41
N VAL A 97 -4.64 -6.48 4.38
CA VAL A 97 -3.32 -6.70 3.80
C VAL A 97 -2.50 -5.41 3.88
N ARG A 98 -1.32 -5.49 4.50
CA ARG A 98 -0.34 -4.40 4.52
C ARG A 98 0.95 -4.81 3.83
N SER A 99 1.52 -3.90 3.07
CA SER A 99 2.86 -4.00 2.51
C SER A 99 3.76 -2.90 3.08
N THR A 100 5.07 -3.12 3.05
CA THR A 100 6.05 -2.03 3.00
C THR A 100 5.97 -1.31 1.64
N ASP A 101 6.31 -0.02 1.61
CA ASP A 101 6.22 0.85 0.43
C ASP A 101 7.40 0.68 -0.55
N VAL A 102 7.56 -0.54 -1.08
CA VAL A 102 8.56 -0.90 -2.07
C VAL A 102 7.88 -1.73 -3.17
N HIS A 103 8.24 -1.48 -4.44
CA HIS A 103 7.62 -2.13 -5.60
C HIS A 103 7.53 -3.65 -5.46
N ARG A 104 8.65 -4.33 -5.16
CA ARG A 104 8.70 -5.78 -4.96
C ARG A 104 7.80 -6.33 -3.86
N THR A 105 7.54 -5.58 -2.78
CA THR A 105 6.67 -6.04 -1.68
C THR A 105 5.20 -5.82 -2.00
N LEU A 106 4.85 -4.72 -2.68
CA LEU A 106 3.52 -4.50 -3.22
C LEU A 106 3.18 -5.57 -4.27
N ALA A 107 4.05 -5.76 -5.27
CA ALA A 107 3.88 -6.77 -6.31
C ALA A 107 3.81 -8.20 -5.76
N SER A 108 4.59 -8.51 -4.70
CA SER A 108 4.51 -9.79 -3.99
C SER A 108 3.17 -10.00 -3.30
N ALA A 109 2.63 -8.94 -2.65
CA ALA A 109 1.33 -9.03 -2.01
C ALA A 109 0.22 -9.33 -3.03
N TYR A 110 0.22 -8.63 -4.15
CA TYR A 110 -0.75 -8.86 -5.23
C TYR A 110 -0.61 -10.25 -5.87
N SER A 111 0.61 -10.72 -6.08
CA SER A 111 0.87 -12.08 -6.59
C SER A 111 0.33 -13.16 -5.63
N ASN A 112 0.53 -12.97 -4.32
CA ASN A 112 0.01 -13.85 -3.28
C ASN A 112 -1.53 -13.85 -3.24
N LEU A 113 -2.16 -12.67 -3.28
CA LEU A 113 -3.62 -12.53 -3.28
C LEU A 113 -4.27 -13.08 -4.55
N ALA A 114 -3.62 -12.97 -5.71
CA ALA A 114 -4.05 -13.61 -6.94
C ALA A 114 -4.06 -15.14 -6.81
N GLY A 115 -3.08 -15.73 -6.12
CA GLY A 115 -3.08 -17.16 -5.78
C GLY A 115 -4.18 -17.52 -4.78
N PHE A 116 -4.34 -16.72 -3.72
CA PHE A 116 -5.29 -16.97 -2.64
C PHE A 116 -6.75 -16.89 -3.11
N TYR A 117 -7.10 -15.84 -3.86
CA TYR A 117 -8.45 -15.58 -4.38
C TYR A 117 -8.63 -15.98 -5.85
N SER A 118 -7.78 -16.86 -6.37
CA SER A 118 -7.76 -17.41 -7.75
C SER A 118 -9.09 -18.03 -8.25
N HIS A 119 -10.10 -18.18 -7.39
CA HIS A 119 -11.41 -18.77 -7.70
C HIS A 119 -12.55 -17.96 -7.02
N SER A 120 -12.34 -16.66 -6.78
CA SER A 120 -13.28 -15.78 -6.09
C SER A 120 -14.41 -15.34 -7.02
N ASN A 121 -15.28 -16.29 -7.39
CA ASN A 121 -16.34 -16.05 -8.37
C ASN A 121 -17.30 -14.93 -7.93
N GLY A 122 -17.64 -14.04 -8.87
CA GLY A 122 -18.55 -12.92 -8.63
C GLY A 122 -17.95 -11.73 -7.87
N THR A 123 -16.62 -11.65 -7.70
CA THR A 123 -15.92 -10.46 -7.17
C THR A 123 -15.07 -9.73 -8.22
N TYR A 124 -15.24 -10.06 -9.49
CA TYR A 124 -14.56 -9.46 -10.63
C TYR A 124 -15.49 -9.43 -11.87
N PRO A 125 -15.20 -8.63 -12.91
CA PRO A 125 -16.03 -8.54 -14.11
C PRO A 125 -16.04 -9.85 -14.90
N ASN A 126 -17.22 -10.36 -15.26
CA ASN A 126 -17.35 -11.47 -16.20
C ASN A 126 -17.22 -10.97 -17.65
N LYS A 127 -15.99 -10.65 -18.07
CA LYS A 127 -15.66 -10.11 -19.41
C LYS A 127 -14.39 -10.79 -19.92
N ALA A 128 -14.40 -11.26 -21.17
CA ALA A 128 -13.28 -12.02 -21.74
C ALA A 128 -11.93 -11.27 -21.81
N ALA A 129 -11.96 -9.93 -21.82
CA ALA A 129 -10.75 -9.10 -21.79
C ALA A 129 -10.20 -8.84 -20.36
N TRP A 130 -10.97 -9.16 -19.32
CA TRP A 130 -10.50 -9.01 -17.94
C TRP A 130 -9.57 -10.18 -17.55
N PRO A 131 -8.50 -9.95 -16.77
CA PRO A 131 -7.60 -11.03 -16.34
C PRO A 131 -8.32 -12.20 -15.66
N SER A 132 -8.08 -13.41 -16.15
CA SER A 132 -8.79 -14.62 -15.72
C SER A 132 -8.77 -14.79 -14.20
N HIS A 133 -9.97 -14.92 -13.62
CA HIS A 133 -10.23 -15.18 -12.19
C HIS A 133 -9.57 -14.20 -11.18
N TRP A 134 -9.17 -13.01 -11.60
CA TRP A 134 -8.46 -12.07 -10.74
C TRP A 134 -9.38 -11.03 -10.09
N THR A 135 -9.24 -10.90 -8.76
CA THR A 135 -9.90 -9.89 -7.92
C THR A 135 -8.89 -8.86 -7.43
N PRO A 136 -9.13 -7.54 -7.61
CA PRO A 136 -8.21 -6.49 -7.17
C PRO A 136 -8.35 -6.22 -5.66
N VAL A 137 -7.86 -7.15 -4.83
CA VAL A 137 -7.87 -7.03 -3.37
C VAL A 137 -7.01 -5.84 -2.91
N PRO A 138 -7.47 -4.95 -2.02
CA PRO A 138 -6.67 -3.82 -1.54
C PRO A 138 -5.43 -4.25 -0.74
N VAL A 139 -4.29 -3.59 -1.01
CA VAL A 139 -3.08 -3.68 -0.20
C VAL A 139 -2.72 -2.29 0.29
N HIS A 140 -2.73 -2.12 1.60
CA HIS A 140 -2.42 -0.86 2.27
C HIS A 140 -0.91 -0.71 2.46
N THR A 141 -0.39 0.52 2.45
CA THR A 141 1.04 0.79 2.65
C THR A 141 1.26 2.11 3.39
N VAL A 142 2.50 2.34 3.85
CA VAL A 142 2.94 3.57 4.52
C VAL A 142 4.29 3.96 3.94
N PRO A 143 4.51 5.24 3.54
CA PRO A 143 5.78 5.70 2.97
C PRO A 143 6.98 5.24 3.79
N GLN A 144 8.06 4.83 3.12
CA GLN A 144 9.19 4.16 3.79
C GLN A 144 9.83 4.97 4.94
N HIS A 145 9.78 6.31 4.88
CA HIS A 145 10.30 7.20 5.94
C HIS A 145 9.34 7.31 7.15
N LEU A 146 8.08 6.91 7.02
CA LEU A 146 7.06 6.90 8.07
C LEU A 146 6.73 5.48 8.58
N ASP A 147 7.22 4.41 7.93
CA ASP A 147 6.90 3.03 8.31
C ASP A 147 7.66 2.54 9.56
N VAL A 148 7.25 3.05 10.72
CA VAL A 148 7.69 2.55 12.03
C VAL A 148 7.31 1.08 12.27
N LEU A 149 6.29 0.56 11.59
CA LEU A 149 5.67 -0.73 11.91
C LEU A 149 6.39 -1.93 11.28
N MET A 150 6.67 -1.91 9.97
CA MET A 150 7.30 -3.05 9.28
C MET A 150 8.75 -2.81 8.86
N ARG A 151 9.18 -1.54 8.70
CA ARG A 151 10.59 -1.19 8.48
C ARG A 151 11.36 -1.10 9.79
N GLY A 152 10.73 -0.59 10.85
CA GLY A 152 11.36 -0.44 12.17
C GLY A 152 12.50 0.57 12.21
N SER A 153 12.53 1.51 11.25
CA SER A 153 13.60 2.49 11.06
C SER A 153 13.10 3.77 10.38
N ALA A 154 11.97 4.32 10.84
CA ALA A 154 11.75 5.75 10.68
C ALA A 154 12.75 6.50 11.57
N ASP A 155 13.09 7.75 11.22
CA ASP A 155 14.16 8.54 11.84
C ASP A 155 14.23 8.39 13.36
N CYS A 156 15.22 7.64 13.84
CA CYS A 156 15.33 7.21 15.22
C CYS A 156 16.77 7.45 15.72
N PRO A 157 17.05 8.63 16.31
CA PRO A 157 18.39 8.98 16.79
C PRO A 157 18.99 7.97 17.76
N ARG A 158 18.14 7.23 18.50
CA ARG A 158 18.60 6.15 19.38
C ARG A 158 19.10 4.92 18.61
N LEU A 159 18.47 4.59 17.48
CA LEU A 159 18.92 3.52 16.60
C LEU A 159 20.29 3.84 16.00
N ASP A 160 20.52 5.10 15.63
CA ASP A 160 21.80 5.59 15.09
C ASP A 160 22.90 5.53 16.16
N GLN A 161 22.62 6.03 17.37
CA GLN A 161 23.54 5.92 18.52
C GLN A 161 23.95 4.48 18.83
N ILE A 162 23.01 3.52 18.77
CA ILE A 162 23.30 2.11 19.02
C ILE A 162 24.12 1.52 17.86
N THR A 163 23.75 1.82 16.62
CA THR A 163 24.43 1.30 15.42
C THR A 163 25.89 1.79 15.37
N ALA A 164 26.14 3.09 15.63
CA ALA A 164 27.49 3.64 15.72
C ALA A 164 28.33 2.97 16.84
N LYS A 165 27.73 2.67 17.99
CA LYS A 165 28.40 1.92 19.07
C LYS A 165 28.75 0.48 18.68
N LEU A 166 27.92 -0.18 17.87
CA LEU A 166 28.16 -1.54 17.39
C LEU A 166 29.34 -1.57 16.40
N MET A 167 29.40 -0.64 15.44
CA MET A 167 30.54 -0.56 14.51
C MET A 167 31.86 -0.22 15.24
N ASN A 168 31.80 0.62 16.27
CA ASN A 168 32.98 0.98 17.09
C ASN A 168 33.42 -0.15 18.06
N HIS A 169 32.70 -1.27 18.16
CA HIS A 169 32.95 -2.30 19.16
C HIS A 169 34.28 -3.05 18.97
N ARG A 170 35.02 -3.29 20.06
CA ARG A 170 36.39 -3.86 20.03
C ARG A 170 36.53 -5.17 19.25
N LYS A 171 35.52 -6.06 19.29
CA LYS A 171 35.53 -7.32 18.53
C LYS A 171 35.34 -7.12 17.03
N ILE A 172 34.57 -6.09 16.62
CA ILE A 172 34.42 -5.73 15.21
C ILE A 172 35.72 -5.12 14.69
N LYS A 173 36.32 -4.15 15.39
CA LYS A 173 37.66 -3.63 15.05
C LYS A 173 38.72 -4.72 14.92
N ALA A 174 38.71 -5.71 15.82
CA ALA A 174 39.59 -6.86 15.74
C ALA A 174 39.28 -7.77 14.52
N LEU A 175 38.01 -7.99 14.17
CA LEU A 175 37.60 -8.76 12.99
C LEU A 175 38.17 -8.16 11.71
N PHE A 176 38.00 -6.84 11.50
CA PHE A 176 38.53 -6.13 10.33
C PHE A 176 40.06 -6.13 10.31
N ARG A 177 40.72 -5.82 11.43
CA ARG A 177 42.18 -5.86 11.53
C ARG A 177 42.75 -7.24 11.21
N ASN A 178 42.17 -8.31 11.76
CA ASN A 178 42.63 -9.67 11.57
C ASN A 178 42.35 -10.21 10.15
N ASN A 179 41.42 -9.60 9.40
CA ASN A 179 41.10 -9.96 8.02
C ASN A 179 41.60 -8.94 6.99
N LYS A 180 42.40 -7.94 7.40
CA LYS A 180 42.79 -6.78 6.56
C LYS A 180 43.33 -7.19 5.19
N ALA A 181 44.25 -8.15 5.11
CA ALA A 181 44.80 -8.59 3.82
C ALA A 181 43.75 -9.22 2.88
N PHE A 182 42.73 -9.89 3.43
CA PHE A 182 41.62 -10.44 2.64
C PHE A 182 40.65 -9.34 2.21
N ILE A 183 40.34 -8.40 3.10
CA ILE A 183 39.47 -7.25 2.81
C ILE A 183 40.10 -6.36 1.72
N ASN A 184 41.37 -5.97 1.87
CA ASN A 184 42.13 -5.23 0.85
C ASN A 184 42.10 -5.93 -0.53
N MET A 185 42.13 -7.28 -0.56
CA MET A 185 42.01 -8.04 -1.82
C MET A 185 40.60 -7.93 -2.41
N LEU A 186 39.56 -8.01 -1.59
CA LEU A 186 38.18 -7.77 -2.02
C LEU A 186 38.03 -6.34 -2.56
N GLU A 187 38.43 -5.31 -1.82
CA GLU A 187 38.36 -3.90 -2.24
C GLU A 187 39.12 -3.65 -3.56
N ALA A 188 40.31 -4.21 -3.71
CA ALA A 188 41.09 -4.11 -4.94
C ALA A 188 40.38 -4.77 -6.15
N LYS A 189 39.63 -5.85 -5.91
CA LYS A 189 38.85 -6.56 -6.93
C LYS A 189 37.52 -5.91 -7.24
N THR A 190 36.76 -5.47 -6.23
CA THR A 190 35.38 -4.97 -6.35
C THR A 190 35.29 -3.46 -6.57
N LYS A 191 36.31 -2.70 -6.14
CA LYS A 191 36.30 -1.23 -6.01
C LYS A 191 35.31 -0.67 -4.99
N LEU A 192 34.83 -1.51 -4.07
CA LEU A 192 34.08 -1.08 -2.88
C LEU A 192 35.03 -0.67 -1.75
N ASN A 193 34.55 0.17 -0.85
CA ASN A 193 35.09 0.33 0.51
C ASN A 193 34.40 -0.72 1.40
N LEU A 194 35.17 -1.57 2.10
CA LEU A 194 34.66 -2.71 2.87
C LEU A 194 35.10 -2.59 4.34
N ASN A 195 34.77 -1.47 4.95
CA ASN A 195 35.20 -1.08 6.30
C ASN A 195 34.19 -1.43 7.41
N GLU A 196 32.91 -1.70 7.12
CA GLU A 196 31.91 -2.15 8.09
C GLU A 196 31.24 -3.49 7.73
N THR A 197 30.47 -4.03 8.68
CA THR A 197 29.85 -5.36 8.53
C THR A 197 28.68 -5.39 7.53
N LEU A 198 28.15 -4.22 7.17
CA LEU A 198 27.04 -4.10 6.23
C LEU A 198 27.51 -4.17 4.77
N GLU A 199 28.65 -3.59 4.44
CA GLU A 199 29.23 -3.61 3.09
C GLU A 199 29.72 -5.02 2.74
N LEU A 200 30.31 -5.72 3.72
CA LEU A 200 30.62 -7.15 3.61
C LEU A 200 29.35 -8.02 3.46
N TYR A 201 28.24 -7.63 4.09
CA TYR A 201 26.95 -8.27 3.89
C TYR A 201 26.37 -7.98 2.49
N SER A 202 26.42 -6.75 1.99
CA SER A 202 25.96 -6.39 0.65
C SER A 202 26.74 -7.16 -0.42
N LEU A 203 28.09 -7.19 -0.33
CA LEU A 203 28.93 -7.99 -1.23
C LEU A 203 28.57 -9.48 -1.16
N TRP A 204 28.34 -10.02 0.04
CA TRP A 204 27.87 -11.39 0.19
C TRP A 204 26.49 -11.62 -0.45
N ASN A 205 25.55 -10.68 -0.29
CA ASN A 205 24.19 -10.79 -0.80
C ASN A 205 24.15 -10.72 -2.33
N ILE A 206 24.98 -9.89 -2.97
CA ILE A 206 25.18 -9.83 -4.42
C ILE A 206 25.59 -11.23 -4.93
N ILE A 207 26.72 -11.76 -4.42
CA ILE A 207 27.27 -13.06 -4.87
C ILE A 207 26.30 -14.22 -4.57
N TYR A 208 25.54 -14.13 -3.48
CA TYR A 208 24.48 -15.09 -3.17
C TYR A 208 23.33 -15.03 -4.18
N CYS A 209 22.85 -13.84 -4.54
CA CYS A 209 21.79 -13.67 -5.55
C CYS A 209 22.24 -14.13 -6.94
N GLU A 210 23.46 -13.81 -7.36
CA GLU A 210 24.07 -14.29 -8.61
C GLU A 210 24.10 -15.82 -8.67
N LYS A 211 24.56 -16.47 -7.59
CA LYS A 211 24.60 -17.94 -7.49
C LYS A 211 23.22 -18.58 -7.52
N LEU A 212 22.20 -17.96 -6.91
CA LEU A 212 20.80 -18.42 -6.98
C LEU A 212 20.19 -18.34 -8.39
N HIS A 213 20.83 -17.58 -9.29
CA HIS A 213 20.40 -17.35 -10.67
C HIS A 213 21.33 -18.00 -11.71
N ASN A 214 22.37 -18.72 -11.28
CA ASN A 214 23.41 -19.28 -12.15
C ASN A 214 24.12 -18.23 -13.04
N MET A 215 24.26 -17.00 -12.53
CA MET A 215 24.97 -15.92 -13.22
C MET A 215 26.48 -16.18 -13.33
N THR A 216 27.17 -15.42 -14.18
CA THR A 216 28.62 -15.54 -14.37
C THR A 216 29.36 -15.08 -13.11
N ILE A 217 29.93 -16.03 -12.35
CA ILE A 217 30.75 -15.72 -11.18
C ILE A 217 32.20 -15.47 -11.61
N PRO A 218 32.80 -14.30 -11.31
CA PRO A 218 34.22 -14.04 -11.62
C PRO A 218 35.16 -15.09 -11.05
N SER A 219 36.17 -15.48 -11.82
CA SER A 219 37.12 -16.56 -11.47
C SER A 219 37.89 -16.34 -10.16
N TRP A 220 38.02 -15.10 -9.70
CA TRP A 220 38.64 -14.78 -8.42
C TRP A 220 37.75 -15.12 -7.21
N ILE A 221 36.43 -15.26 -7.40
CA ILE A 221 35.47 -15.68 -6.36
C ILE A 221 35.46 -17.22 -6.26
N THR A 222 36.60 -17.78 -5.89
CA THR A 222 36.74 -19.22 -5.65
C THR A 222 35.84 -19.69 -4.50
N ASN A 223 35.61 -21.01 -4.39
CA ASN A 223 34.87 -21.59 -3.26
C ASN A 223 35.45 -21.20 -1.87
N ASN A 224 36.76 -20.97 -1.76
CA ASN A 224 37.38 -20.47 -0.53
C ASN A 224 37.02 -18.99 -0.27
N VAL A 225 37.13 -18.13 -1.29
CA VAL A 225 36.74 -16.71 -1.19
C VAL A 225 35.26 -16.60 -0.80
N TYR A 226 34.37 -17.34 -1.48
CA TYR A 226 32.94 -17.34 -1.17
C TYR A 226 32.63 -17.80 0.27
N LYS A 227 33.28 -18.86 0.76
CA LYS A 227 33.14 -19.32 2.15
C LYS A 227 33.60 -18.26 3.15
N ARG A 228 34.72 -17.57 2.88
CA ARG A 228 35.23 -16.49 3.75
C ARG A 228 34.34 -15.26 3.73
N VAL A 229 33.86 -14.81 2.56
CA VAL A 229 32.88 -13.71 2.43
C VAL A 229 31.58 -14.07 3.17
N THR A 230 31.08 -15.31 3.03
CA THR A 230 29.89 -15.77 3.77
C THR A 230 30.11 -15.73 5.29
N ALA A 231 31.25 -16.21 5.78
CA ALA A 231 31.55 -16.23 7.22
C ALA A 231 31.73 -14.83 7.83
N LEU A 232 32.24 -13.86 7.06
CA LEU A 232 32.47 -12.49 7.52
C LEU A 232 31.26 -11.57 7.32
N GLY A 233 30.52 -11.71 6.20
CA GLY A 233 29.43 -10.82 5.80
C GLY A 233 28.04 -11.28 6.25
N SER A 234 27.67 -12.55 6.08
CA SER A 234 26.31 -13.04 6.38
C SER A 234 25.84 -12.72 7.82
N PRO A 235 26.67 -12.85 8.88
CA PRO A 235 26.26 -12.50 10.24
C PRO A 235 26.11 -10.98 10.49
N GLY A 236 26.59 -10.12 9.59
CA GLY A 236 26.63 -8.66 9.76
C GLY A 236 25.24 -8.05 9.77
N PHE A 237 24.35 -8.57 8.92
CA PHE A 237 22.94 -8.16 8.89
C PHE A 237 22.22 -8.51 10.19
N ASP A 238 22.35 -9.74 10.66
CA ASP A 238 21.80 -10.17 11.95
C ASP A 238 22.33 -9.31 13.12
N TYR A 239 23.61 -8.98 13.10
CA TYR A 239 24.27 -8.14 14.11
C TYR A 239 23.67 -6.72 14.19
N VAL A 240 23.51 -6.02 13.07
CA VAL A 240 22.90 -4.68 13.04
C VAL A 240 21.38 -4.68 13.25
N PHE A 241 20.76 -5.87 13.28
CA PHE A 241 19.40 -6.10 13.75
C PHE A 241 19.31 -6.69 15.18
N GLY A 242 20.43 -6.74 15.90
CA GLY A 242 20.50 -7.03 17.34
C GLY A 242 20.72 -8.49 17.74
N GLU A 243 20.92 -9.40 16.80
CA GLU A 243 21.28 -10.81 17.07
C GLU A 243 22.70 -10.93 17.67
N ALA A 244 22.96 -12.04 18.36
CA ALA A 244 24.32 -12.40 18.78
C ALA A 244 25.19 -12.86 17.59
N ALA A 245 26.24 -12.11 17.26
CA ALA A 245 27.18 -12.38 16.17
C ALA A 245 28.62 -12.00 16.56
N TYR A 246 29.64 -12.55 15.87
CA TYR A 246 31.06 -12.25 16.11
C TYR A 246 31.53 -12.43 17.58
N GLY A 247 30.88 -13.34 18.32
CA GLY A 247 31.10 -13.55 19.75
C GLY A 247 30.62 -12.39 20.64
N ILE A 248 29.74 -11.53 20.13
CA ILE A 248 29.05 -10.45 20.83
C ILE A 248 27.62 -10.95 21.15
N PRO A 249 27.09 -10.75 22.37
CA PRO A 249 25.75 -11.20 22.72
C PRO A 249 24.64 -10.37 22.05
N GLU A 250 23.40 -10.85 22.16
CA GLU A 250 22.19 -10.16 21.69
C GLU A 250 22.07 -8.75 22.27
N ASN A 251 21.75 -7.77 21.42
CA ASN A 251 21.37 -6.43 21.84
C ASN A 251 19.84 -6.32 21.88
N VAL A 252 19.26 -6.60 23.05
CA VAL A 252 17.80 -6.60 23.25
C VAL A 252 17.15 -5.25 22.95
N GLU A 253 17.84 -4.13 23.21
CA GLU A 253 17.33 -2.79 22.90
C GLU A 253 17.21 -2.58 21.38
N LEU A 254 18.19 -3.03 20.61
CA LEU A 254 18.17 -2.97 19.15
C LEU A 254 17.10 -3.87 18.54
N VAL A 255 16.94 -5.11 19.04
CA VAL A 255 15.85 -6.00 18.62
C VAL A 255 14.48 -5.37 18.92
N LYS A 256 14.34 -4.74 20.09
CA LYS A 256 13.13 -4.03 20.52
C LYS A 256 12.77 -2.85 19.60
N LEU A 257 13.76 -2.02 19.25
CA LEU A 257 13.56 -0.86 18.36
C LEU A 257 13.21 -1.27 16.92
N ARG A 258 13.87 -2.30 16.36
CA ARG A 258 13.64 -2.70 14.96
C ARG A 258 12.46 -3.66 14.75
N SER A 259 12.32 -4.71 15.56
CA SER A 259 11.35 -5.79 15.33
C SER A 259 10.37 -6.00 16.49
N GLY A 260 10.66 -5.39 17.65
CA GLY A 260 9.82 -5.44 18.83
C GLY A 260 8.47 -4.76 18.68
N TYR A 261 8.42 -3.62 17.98
CA TYR A 261 7.17 -2.91 17.71
C TYR A 261 6.24 -3.71 16.79
N PHE A 262 6.77 -4.29 15.69
CA PHE A 262 6.02 -5.22 14.84
C PHE A 262 5.50 -6.44 15.62
N THR A 263 6.36 -7.06 16.43
CA THR A 263 5.98 -8.21 17.27
C THR A 263 4.87 -7.85 18.27
N ASN A 264 4.92 -6.63 18.84
CA ASN A 264 3.89 -6.13 19.73
C ASN A 264 2.56 -5.93 18.99
N HIS A 265 2.59 -5.33 17.80
CA HIS A 265 1.39 -5.17 16.95
C HIS A 265 0.70 -6.51 16.66
N LEU A 266 1.45 -7.55 16.26
CA LEU A 266 0.89 -8.89 16.03
C LEU A 266 0.20 -9.47 17.28
N ILE A 267 0.79 -9.24 18.46
CA ILE A 267 0.22 -9.65 19.77
C ILE A 267 -1.04 -8.85 20.11
N GLU A 268 -1.03 -7.53 19.93
CA GLU A 268 -2.20 -6.68 20.18
C GLU A 268 -3.35 -7.00 19.23
N THR A 269 -3.08 -7.36 17.97
CA THR A 269 -4.11 -7.86 17.03
C THR A 269 -4.75 -9.16 17.54
N MET A 270 -3.98 -10.09 18.12
CA MET A 270 -4.57 -11.28 18.78
C MET A 270 -5.43 -10.92 20.00
N LYS A 271 -5.02 -9.95 20.81
CA LYS A 271 -5.83 -9.47 21.95
C LYS A 271 -7.12 -8.78 21.52
N LYS A 272 -7.06 -7.96 20.47
CA LYS A 272 -8.24 -7.31 19.86
C LYS A 272 -9.23 -8.33 19.29
N ARG A 273 -8.74 -9.48 18.80
CA ARG A 273 -9.59 -10.62 18.43
C ARG A 273 -10.29 -11.25 19.63
N LEU A 274 -9.55 -11.48 20.73
CA LEU A 274 -10.10 -12.13 21.93
C LEU A 274 -11.12 -11.26 22.67
N ASN A 275 -10.92 -9.93 22.72
CA ASN A 275 -11.86 -9.01 23.37
C ASN A 275 -13.00 -8.52 22.45
N GLY A 276 -13.04 -8.98 21.20
CA GLY A 276 -14.09 -8.64 20.23
C GLY A 276 -14.01 -7.24 19.60
N THR A 277 -13.00 -6.42 19.93
CA THR A 277 -12.80 -5.09 19.31
C THR A 277 -12.34 -5.17 17.86
N ASP A 278 -11.78 -6.31 17.45
CA ASP A 278 -11.46 -6.62 16.05
C ASP A 278 -12.01 -8.00 15.69
N LYS A 279 -12.97 -8.05 14.76
CA LYS A 279 -13.59 -9.30 14.32
C LYS A 279 -12.85 -9.98 13.16
N ARG A 280 -11.75 -9.40 12.66
CA ARG A 280 -11.08 -9.86 11.44
C ARG A 280 -10.29 -11.18 11.65
N PRO A 281 -10.61 -12.24 10.90
CA PRO A 281 -9.94 -13.54 10.97
C PRO A 281 -8.59 -13.60 10.25
N TYR A 282 -8.29 -12.75 9.24
CA TYR A 282 -7.02 -12.80 8.50
C TYR A 282 -6.32 -11.44 8.43
N TYR A 283 -5.07 -11.39 8.91
CA TYR A 283 -4.12 -10.33 8.62
C TYR A 283 -2.96 -10.82 7.76
N ALA A 284 -2.54 -10.02 6.78
CA ALA A 284 -1.46 -10.34 5.87
C ALA A 284 -0.43 -9.20 5.81
N TYR A 285 0.86 -9.54 5.85
CA TYR A 285 1.97 -8.59 5.94
C TYR A 285 3.08 -8.95 4.93
N SER A 286 3.16 -8.18 3.85
CA SER A 286 4.19 -8.31 2.81
C SER A 286 5.39 -7.43 3.11
N GLY A 287 6.55 -8.04 3.37
CA GLY A 287 7.75 -7.33 3.78
C GLY A 287 9.04 -8.01 3.31
N HIS A 288 10.05 -8.00 4.17
CA HIS A 288 11.43 -8.32 3.80
C HIS A 288 12.00 -9.50 4.59
N ASP A 289 13.22 -9.91 4.23
CA ASP A 289 14.07 -10.82 5.01
C ASP A 289 14.23 -10.33 6.45
N TYR A 290 14.43 -9.03 6.66
CA TYR A 290 14.47 -8.45 8.00
C TYR A 290 13.11 -8.45 8.72
N THR A 291 11.97 -8.44 8.01
CA THR A 291 10.64 -8.52 8.63
C THR A 291 10.39 -9.94 9.16
N VAL A 292 10.62 -10.95 8.32
CA VAL A 292 10.46 -12.38 8.69
C VAL A 292 11.53 -12.80 9.70
N GLY A 293 12.80 -12.48 9.43
CA GLY A 293 13.93 -12.78 10.31
C GLY A 293 13.83 -12.03 11.65
N GLY A 294 13.37 -10.78 11.63
CA GLY A 294 13.12 -9.96 12.83
C GLY A 294 12.02 -10.52 13.71
N LEU A 295 10.90 -10.97 13.13
CA LEU A 295 9.88 -11.72 13.87
C LEU A 295 10.47 -13.01 14.44
N LEU A 296 11.11 -13.84 13.61
CA LEU A 296 11.68 -15.12 14.06
C LEU A 296 12.78 -14.96 15.12
N ARG A 297 13.45 -13.79 15.20
CA ARG A 297 14.37 -13.41 16.26
C ARG A 297 13.64 -13.16 17.58
N THR A 298 12.56 -12.37 17.59
CA THR A 298 11.75 -12.17 18.82
C THR A 298 11.06 -13.45 19.27
N LEU A 299 10.76 -14.39 18.34
CA LEU A 299 10.29 -15.74 18.70
C LEU A 299 11.41 -16.66 19.24
N GLY A 300 12.70 -16.30 19.09
CA GLY A 300 13.85 -17.16 19.42
C GLY A 300 14.00 -18.39 18.52
N ALA A 301 13.41 -18.36 17.32
CA ALA A 301 13.35 -19.48 16.39
C ALA A 301 14.32 -19.34 15.20
N LYS A 302 14.71 -18.11 14.82
CA LYS A 302 15.52 -17.78 13.62
C LYS A 302 16.72 -18.71 13.42
N LYS A 303 17.62 -18.77 14.41
CA LYS A 303 18.86 -19.56 14.35
C LYS A 303 18.62 -21.08 14.24
N LYS A 304 17.51 -21.59 14.76
CA LYS A 304 17.10 -23.00 14.65
C LYS A 304 16.47 -23.36 13.30
N LEU A 305 16.05 -22.37 12.52
CA LEU A 305 15.40 -22.56 11.22
C LEU A 305 16.41 -22.45 10.07
N PHE A 306 17.28 -21.43 10.09
CA PHE A 306 18.22 -21.17 9.00
C PHE A 306 19.57 -20.55 9.46
N GLY A 307 19.98 -20.81 10.71
CA GLY A 307 21.32 -20.47 11.19
C GLY A 307 21.65 -18.97 11.10
N ASN A 308 22.76 -18.63 10.43
CA ASN A 308 23.22 -17.26 10.19
C ASN A 308 22.78 -16.69 8.82
N PHE A 309 22.01 -17.44 8.02
CA PHE A 309 21.52 -16.97 6.73
C PHE A 309 20.30 -16.05 6.91
N ILE A 310 19.88 -15.38 5.84
CA ILE A 310 18.60 -14.65 5.79
C ILE A 310 17.44 -15.60 5.44
N ALA A 311 16.21 -15.15 5.66
CA ALA A 311 15.03 -15.92 5.26
C ALA A 311 14.94 -15.98 3.72
N ASP A 312 14.65 -17.16 3.15
CA ASP A 312 14.63 -17.37 1.69
C ASP A 312 13.49 -16.62 0.99
N TYR A 313 13.54 -16.48 -0.33
CA TYR A 313 12.53 -15.77 -1.10
C TYR A 313 11.14 -16.40 -0.93
N SER A 314 10.14 -15.54 -0.75
CA SER A 314 8.77 -15.95 -0.40
C SER A 314 8.67 -16.83 0.87
N SER A 315 9.64 -16.76 1.80
CA SER A 315 9.49 -17.39 3.12
C SER A 315 8.32 -16.79 3.87
N THR A 316 7.46 -17.62 4.48
CA THR A 316 6.22 -17.18 5.15
C THR A 316 6.10 -17.76 6.54
N VAL A 317 5.89 -16.91 7.54
CA VAL A 317 5.47 -17.28 8.91
C VAL A 317 3.97 -17.04 9.03
N VAL A 318 3.23 -17.99 9.62
CA VAL A 318 1.84 -17.75 10.04
C VAL A 318 1.74 -17.90 11.55
N LEU A 319 1.24 -16.86 12.22
CA LEU A 319 0.78 -16.94 13.61
C LEU A 319 -0.71 -17.24 13.58
N GLU A 320 -1.11 -18.39 14.12
CA GLU A 320 -2.51 -18.77 14.24
C GLU A 320 -2.93 -18.69 15.72
N LEU A 321 -4.00 -17.94 16.01
CA LEU A 321 -4.63 -17.85 17.32
C LEU A 321 -5.79 -18.84 17.40
N TRP A 322 -5.75 -19.73 18.38
CA TRP A 322 -6.73 -20.79 18.61
C TRP A 322 -7.35 -20.71 20.00
N LYS A 323 -8.54 -21.27 20.17
CA LYS A 323 -8.99 -21.82 21.46
C LYS A 323 -8.70 -23.31 21.52
N VAL A 324 -8.04 -23.73 22.59
CA VAL A 324 -7.66 -25.13 22.89
C VAL A 324 -7.82 -25.34 24.40
N ASP A 325 -8.01 -26.57 24.86
CA ASP A 325 -8.09 -26.96 26.28
C ASP A 325 -9.08 -26.11 27.11
N GLN A 326 -10.38 -26.44 27.02
CA GLN A 326 -11.48 -25.71 27.67
C GLN A 326 -11.60 -24.25 27.22
N GLY A 327 -11.36 -23.97 25.93
CA GLY A 327 -11.58 -22.64 25.35
C GLY A 327 -10.44 -21.64 25.56
N LYS A 328 -9.28 -22.04 26.09
CA LYS A 328 -8.17 -21.15 26.45
C LYS A 328 -7.38 -20.70 25.21
N PRO A 329 -6.93 -19.42 25.15
CA PRO A 329 -6.21 -18.89 23.99
C PRO A 329 -4.80 -19.48 23.86
N HIS A 330 -4.49 -19.99 22.67
CA HIS A 330 -3.21 -20.60 22.31
C HIS A 330 -2.73 -20.07 20.96
N VAL A 331 -1.42 -20.10 20.74
CA VAL A 331 -0.78 -19.78 19.44
C VAL A 331 -0.18 -21.05 18.85
N ARG A 332 -0.47 -21.32 17.57
CA ARG A 332 0.29 -22.25 16.72
C ARG A 332 1.11 -21.41 15.74
N VAL A 333 2.41 -21.70 15.62
CA VAL A 333 3.29 -20.99 14.70
C VAL A 333 3.65 -21.92 13.56
N ARG A 334 3.40 -21.50 12.32
CA ARG A 334 3.77 -22.26 11.12
C ARG A 334 4.77 -21.49 10.27
N PHE A 335 5.56 -22.22 9.52
CA PHE A 335 6.59 -21.68 8.64
C PHE A 335 6.66 -22.47 7.35
N SER A 336 6.74 -21.76 6.23
CA SER A 336 7.09 -22.28 4.91
C SER A 336 8.40 -21.59 4.52
N ALA A 337 9.46 -22.36 4.29
CA ALA A 337 10.79 -21.80 4.05
C ALA A 337 10.86 -20.99 2.75
N ASN A 338 10.15 -21.44 1.72
CA ASN A 338 10.02 -20.80 0.41
C ASN A 338 8.77 -21.35 -0.32
N ALA A 339 8.58 -20.98 -1.59
CA ALA A 339 7.41 -21.41 -2.38
C ALA A 339 7.29 -22.94 -2.55
N GLU A 340 8.41 -23.65 -2.66
CA GLU A 340 8.44 -25.11 -2.86
C GLU A 340 8.21 -25.88 -1.54
N SER A 341 8.64 -25.31 -0.41
CA SER A 341 8.52 -25.95 0.91
C SER A 341 7.08 -25.95 1.46
N PRO A 342 6.59 -27.04 2.07
CA PRO A 342 5.28 -27.05 2.73
C PRO A 342 5.25 -26.15 3.99
N PHE A 343 4.06 -25.81 4.47
CA PHE A 343 3.89 -25.18 5.78
C PHE A 343 4.04 -26.23 6.89
N VAL A 344 5.08 -26.11 7.71
CA VAL A 344 5.32 -26.95 8.89
C VAL A 344 5.06 -26.19 10.18
N THR A 345 4.55 -26.86 11.21
CA THR A 345 4.42 -26.29 12.57
C THR A 345 5.81 -26.19 13.20
N ILE A 346 6.11 -25.04 13.80
CA ILE A 346 7.39 -24.70 14.43
C ILE A 346 7.22 -24.17 15.87
N THR A 347 6.04 -24.33 16.47
CA THR A 347 5.74 -23.91 17.85
C THR A 347 6.76 -24.43 18.87
N ASP A 348 7.29 -25.64 18.66
CA ASP A 348 8.30 -26.27 19.52
C ASP A 348 9.70 -25.60 19.42
N LYS A 349 9.97 -24.87 18.33
CA LYS A 349 11.23 -24.14 18.10
C LYS A 349 11.20 -22.76 18.77
N VAL A 350 10.02 -22.25 19.09
CA VAL A 350 9.81 -20.98 19.77
C VAL A 350 10.31 -21.05 21.22
N VAL A 351 11.05 -20.04 21.66
CA VAL A 351 11.56 -19.97 23.04
C VAL A 351 10.41 -19.76 24.03
N GLY A 352 10.37 -20.58 25.08
CA GLY A 352 9.36 -20.54 26.14
C GLY A 352 8.07 -21.33 25.84
N CYS A 353 7.83 -21.71 24.58
CA CYS A 353 6.70 -22.55 24.23
C CYS A 353 6.98 -24.04 24.53
N PRO A 354 5.94 -24.83 24.85
CA PRO A 354 6.08 -26.26 25.08
C PRO A 354 6.51 -26.98 23.79
N LYS A 355 7.07 -28.18 23.95
CA LYS A 355 7.36 -29.13 22.85
C LYS A 355 6.07 -29.79 22.33
N LYS A 356 5.11 -28.97 21.90
CA LYS A 356 3.77 -29.35 21.43
C LYS A 356 3.34 -28.46 20.26
N GLU A 357 2.23 -28.85 19.62
CA GLU A 357 1.61 -28.11 18.52
C GLU A 357 1.21 -26.67 18.91
N PHE A 358 0.68 -26.48 20.13
CA PHE A 358 0.13 -25.22 20.63
C PHE A 358 0.90 -24.67 21.82
N CYS A 359 0.98 -23.35 21.91
CA CYS A 359 1.62 -22.61 23.01
C CYS A 359 0.59 -21.69 23.68
N PRO A 360 0.36 -21.77 25.00
CA PRO A 360 -0.58 -20.87 25.69
C PRO A 360 -0.23 -19.41 25.43
N LEU A 361 -1.23 -18.57 25.10
CA LEU A 361 -0.98 -17.20 24.65
C LEU A 361 -0.23 -16.37 25.71
N ASP A 362 -0.53 -16.53 26.99
CA ASP A 362 0.19 -15.84 28.06
C ASP A 362 1.66 -16.25 28.14
N THR A 363 1.98 -17.52 27.90
CA THR A 363 3.35 -18.02 27.83
C THR A 363 4.06 -17.42 26.61
N PHE A 364 3.38 -17.43 25.44
CA PHE A 364 3.86 -16.78 24.22
C PHE A 364 4.19 -15.30 24.46
N ILE A 365 3.29 -14.53 25.09
CA ILE A 365 3.52 -13.10 25.37
C ILE A 365 4.63 -12.89 26.42
N ARG A 366 4.61 -13.63 27.53
CA ARG A 366 5.54 -13.48 28.66
C ARG A 366 7.00 -13.58 28.22
N HIS A 367 7.35 -14.58 27.41
CA HIS A 367 8.72 -14.78 26.92
C HIS A 367 9.19 -13.72 25.92
N ARG A 368 8.29 -12.87 25.40
CA ARG A 368 8.61 -11.81 24.44
C ARG A 368 8.60 -10.41 25.06
N LYS A 369 8.09 -10.25 26.30
CA LYS A 369 7.92 -8.97 26.99
C LYS A 369 9.16 -8.06 26.95
N LYS A 370 10.38 -8.63 27.01
CA LYS A 370 11.65 -7.87 26.91
C LYS A 370 11.84 -7.16 25.55
N TYR A 371 11.27 -7.69 24.47
CA TYR A 371 11.34 -7.10 23.13
C TYR A 371 10.18 -6.16 22.82
N LEU A 372 9.07 -6.20 23.56
CA LEU A 372 7.87 -5.44 23.17
C LEU A 372 8.07 -3.93 23.39
N LEU A 373 7.69 -3.16 22.38
CA LEU A 373 7.61 -1.71 22.41
C LEU A 373 6.14 -1.29 22.24
N THR A 374 5.60 -0.57 23.21
CA THR A 374 4.19 -0.16 23.26
C THR A 374 3.94 1.28 22.82
N ASP A 375 4.99 2.11 22.79
CA ASP A 375 4.96 3.50 22.37
C ASP A 375 6.27 3.80 21.60
N TYR A 376 6.14 4.28 20.36
CA TYR A 376 7.27 4.66 19.49
C TYR A 376 7.52 6.19 19.51
N ALA A 377 6.59 6.98 20.02
CA ALA A 377 6.52 8.43 19.74
C ALA A 377 7.56 9.29 20.48
N LYS A 378 8.29 8.77 21.47
CA LYS A 378 9.23 9.53 22.32
C LYS A 378 10.63 9.76 21.72
N GLY A 379 10.75 9.85 20.39
CA GLY A 379 12.06 9.87 19.71
C GLY A 379 12.24 10.78 18.49
N MET A 380 11.27 11.63 18.16
CA MET A 380 11.25 12.37 16.88
C MET A 380 11.61 13.85 17.03
N TRP A 381 12.72 14.26 16.40
CA TRP A 381 13.00 15.65 16.01
C TRP A 381 13.68 15.64 14.63
N LEU A 382 13.20 16.50 13.72
CA LEU A 382 13.59 16.57 12.30
C LEU A 382 14.57 17.71 12.05
N HIS A 383 15.64 17.47 11.29
CA HIS A 383 16.36 18.47 10.50
C HIS A 383 16.60 17.94 9.08
N HIS A 384 16.37 18.78 8.07
CA HIS A 384 16.67 18.49 6.67
C HIS A 384 17.48 19.65 6.07
N VAL A 385 18.49 19.33 5.26
CA VAL A 385 19.28 20.30 4.49
C VAL A 385 19.13 19.95 3.01
N LEU A 386 18.80 20.94 2.19
CA LEU A 386 18.68 20.80 0.74
C LEU A 386 19.99 21.23 0.07
N ILE A 387 20.48 20.42 -0.86
CA ILE A 387 21.59 20.77 -1.76
C ILE A 387 21.03 20.84 -3.17
N TRP A 388 21.33 21.92 -3.89
CA TRP A 388 20.99 22.12 -5.29
C TRP A 388 22.18 21.79 -6.19
N THR A 389 21.94 21.11 -7.30
CA THR A 389 22.89 20.95 -8.41
C THR A 389 22.21 21.36 -9.71
N PHE A 390 22.84 22.29 -10.44
CA PHE A 390 22.42 22.69 -11.78
C PHE A 390 22.97 21.72 -12.83
N LEU A 391 22.19 21.47 -13.88
CA LEU A 391 22.66 20.84 -15.11
C LEU A 391 22.01 21.52 -16.31
N LEU A 392 22.84 21.94 -17.27
CA LEU A 392 22.43 22.60 -18.50
C LEU A 392 21.80 21.59 -19.46
N ALA A 393 20.60 21.87 -19.95
CA ALA A 393 19.94 21.08 -20.99
C ALA A 393 20.20 21.71 -22.37
N THR A 394 20.62 20.88 -23.33
CA THR A 394 20.69 21.25 -24.74
C THR A 394 19.28 21.32 -25.36
N VAL A 395 19.09 22.26 -26.28
CA VAL A 395 17.80 22.43 -26.98
C VAL A 395 17.73 21.44 -28.15
N VAL A 396 16.75 20.54 -28.12
CA VAL A 396 16.31 19.76 -29.29
C VAL A 396 15.09 20.48 -29.87
N SER A 397 15.04 20.65 -31.19
CA SER A 397 13.97 21.35 -31.89
C SER A 397 12.86 20.40 -32.32
N GLY A 398 11.70 20.50 -31.68
CA GLY A 398 10.47 19.79 -32.04
C GLY A 398 9.43 19.91 -30.92
N ASP A 399 8.16 19.67 -31.24
CA ASP A 399 7.10 19.60 -30.24
C ASP A 399 7.22 18.28 -29.46
N GLU A 400 7.51 18.37 -28.16
CA GLU A 400 7.87 17.22 -27.32
C GLU A 400 6.92 17.10 -26.11
N LEU A 401 6.20 15.98 -26.00
CA LEU A 401 5.50 15.62 -24.76
C LEU A 401 6.53 15.18 -23.72
N LEU A 402 6.63 15.91 -22.60
CA LEU A 402 7.58 15.63 -21.53
C LEU A 402 7.00 14.77 -20.41
N GLN A 403 5.76 15.02 -20.00
CA GLN A 403 5.14 14.36 -18.86
C GLN A 403 3.61 14.39 -18.97
N ILE A 404 2.96 13.32 -18.51
CA ILE A 404 1.52 13.28 -18.27
C ILE A 404 1.23 13.02 -16.79
N GLN A 405 0.16 13.64 -16.30
CA GLN A 405 -0.35 13.45 -14.95
C GLN A 405 -1.85 13.15 -15.04
N ALA A 406 -2.25 11.90 -14.81
CA ALA A 406 -3.64 11.47 -14.85
C ALA A 406 -4.25 11.43 -13.43
N ILE A 407 -5.42 12.02 -13.25
CA ILE A 407 -6.13 12.13 -11.98
C ILE A 407 -7.54 11.60 -12.18
N TRP A 408 -7.94 10.56 -11.43
CA TRP A 408 -9.26 9.94 -11.60
C TRP A 408 -10.03 9.69 -10.29
N ARG A 409 -11.36 9.83 -10.36
CA ARG A 409 -12.29 9.29 -9.35
C ARG A 409 -12.29 7.76 -9.47
N HIS A 410 -12.50 7.05 -8.36
CA HIS A 410 -12.79 5.61 -8.38
C HIS A 410 -14.01 5.26 -9.24
N GLY A 411 -14.16 3.97 -9.57
CA GLY A 411 -15.30 3.45 -10.31
C GLY A 411 -16.57 3.33 -9.45
N ASP A 412 -17.63 2.84 -10.10
CA ASP A 412 -18.94 2.50 -9.54
C ASP A 412 -18.84 1.67 -8.23
N ARG A 413 -19.65 2.06 -7.24
CA ARG A 413 -19.72 1.49 -5.90
C ARG A 413 -21.16 1.61 -5.35
N PRO A 414 -21.57 0.77 -4.39
CA PRO A 414 -22.72 1.05 -3.53
C PRO A 414 -22.50 2.36 -2.73
N PRO A 415 -23.55 2.91 -2.09
CA PRO A 415 -23.39 4.01 -1.12
C PRO A 415 -22.51 3.56 0.07
N ASN A 416 -22.05 4.49 0.92
CA ASN A 416 -21.24 4.13 2.11
C ASN A 416 -22.12 3.68 3.29
N ASP A 417 -23.39 4.03 3.25
CA ASP A 417 -24.44 3.86 4.25
C ASP A 417 -25.81 4.09 3.57
N VAL A 418 -26.92 3.83 4.26
CA VAL A 418 -28.29 4.05 3.77
C VAL A 418 -29.17 4.63 4.88
N TYR A 419 -30.27 5.29 4.52
CA TYR A 419 -31.19 5.85 5.52
C TYR A 419 -32.03 4.76 6.23
N PRO A 420 -32.56 5.01 7.44
CA PRO A 420 -33.24 3.98 8.24
C PRO A 420 -34.36 3.22 7.51
N THR A 421 -35.22 3.89 6.75
CA THR A 421 -36.35 3.27 6.03
C THR A 421 -36.01 2.73 4.63
N ASP A 422 -34.76 2.83 4.20
CA ASP A 422 -34.31 2.39 2.87
C ASP A 422 -34.55 0.88 2.65
N PRO A 423 -35.26 0.44 1.58
CA PRO A 423 -35.46 -0.98 1.31
C PRO A 423 -34.18 -1.71 0.84
N HIS A 424 -33.18 -1.00 0.31
CA HIS A 424 -31.97 -1.54 -0.30
C HIS A 424 -30.79 -1.57 0.69
N LYS A 425 -30.97 -2.34 1.78
CA LYS A 425 -29.90 -2.63 2.76
C LYS A 425 -28.72 -3.35 2.10
N GLU A 426 -27.58 -3.46 2.80
CA GLU A 426 -26.30 -3.94 2.24
C GLU A 426 -26.39 -5.28 1.49
N ASN A 427 -27.27 -6.18 1.93
CA ASN A 427 -27.52 -7.48 1.27
C ASN A 427 -28.19 -7.39 -0.12
N ALA A 428 -28.74 -6.24 -0.51
CA ALA A 428 -29.25 -5.97 -1.85
C ALA A 428 -28.15 -5.66 -2.87
N TRP A 429 -26.92 -5.37 -2.41
CA TRP A 429 -25.81 -4.93 -3.25
C TRP A 429 -24.82 -6.09 -3.54
N PRO A 430 -24.16 -6.11 -4.71
CA PRO A 430 -23.27 -7.22 -5.10
C PRO A 430 -21.96 -7.28 -4.31
N VAL A 431 -21.61 -6.18 -3.64
CA VAL A 431 -20.46 -5.97 -2.76
C VAL A 431 -20.90 -5.11 -1.57
N LYS A 432 -20.10 -5.08 -0.49
CA LYS A 432 -20.39 -4.30 0.72
C LYS A 432 -20.41 -2.79 0.46
N PHE A 433 -21.02 -2.04 1.38
CA PHE A 433 -21.15 -0.60 1.26
C PHE A 433 -19.77 0.08 1.13
N GLY A 434 -19.69 1.05 0.21
CA GLY A 434 -18.48 1.81 -0.09
C GLY A 434 -17.39 1.04 -0.86
N GLU A 435 -17.55 -0.24 -1.19
CA GLU A 435 -16.58 -1.03 -1.97
C GLU A 435 -16.77 -0.92 -3.49
N LEU A 436 -15.73 -1.20 -4.27
CA LEU A 436 -15.78 -1.12 -5.73
C LEU A 436 -16.59 -2.30 -6.31
N THR A 437 -17.58 -2.04 -7.17
CA THR A 437 -18.31 -3.13 -7.85
C THR A 437 -17.50 -3.71 -9.02
N PRO A 438 -17.87 -4.90 -9.52
CA PRO A 438 -17.40 -5.38 -10.83
C PRO A 438 -17.68 -4.40 -11.99
N ARG A 439 -18.71 -3.55 -11.91
CA ARG A 439 -18.91 -2.47 -12.90
C ARG A 439 -17.83 -1.39 -12.77
N GLY A 440 -17.49 -0.98 -11.54
CA GLY A 440 -16.43 -0.01 -11.26
C GLY A 440 -15.03 -0.50 -11.66
N MET A 441 -14.76 -1.79 -11.48
CA MET A 441 -13.56 -2.46 -11.99
C MET A 441 -13.50 -2.39 -13.52
N TRP A 442 -14.59 -2.73 -14.21
CA TRP A 442 -14.65 -2.69 -15.67
C TRP A 442 -14.52 -1.27 -16.24
N GLN A 443 -15.15 -0.28 -15.61
CA GLN A 443 -14.99 1.13 -15.96
C GLN A 443 -13.51 1.54 -15.95
N HIS A 444 -12.78 1.24 -14.88
CA HIS A 444 -11.36 1.58 -14.82
C HIS A 444 -10.50 0.78 -15.80
N PHE A 445 -10.81 -0.49 -16.05
CA PHE A 445 -10.13 -1.27 -17.09
C PHE A 445 -10.27 -0.60 -18.47
N GLN A 446 -11.47 -0.15 -18.84
CA GLN A 446 -11.67 0.59 -20.09
C GLN A 446 -10.95 1.94 -20.09
N GLN A 447 -10.97 2.69 -18.98
CA GLN A 447 -10.21 3.94 -18.86
C GLN A 447 -8.69 3.71 -19.02
N GLY A 448 -8.16 2.61 -18.49
CA GLY A 448 -6.78 2.18 -18.66
C GLY A 448 -6.45 1.85 -20.12
N LYS A 449 -7.34 1.15 -20.83
CA LYS A 449 -7.20 0.93 -22.29
C LYS A 449 -7.26 2.23 -23.09
N ASN A 450 -8.07 3.20 -22.67
CA ASN A 450 -8.14 4.52 -23.30
C ASN A 450 -6.83 5.30 -23.10
N LEU A 451 -6.30 5.31 -21.87
CA LEU A 451 -4.99 5.92 -21.57
C LEU A 451 -3.84 5.24 -22.32
N LYS A 452 -3.83 3.90 -22.40
CA LYS A 452 -2.87 3.13 -23.21
C LYS A 452 -2.97 3.52 -24.68
N ARG A 453 -4.18 3.58 -25.25
CA ARG A 453 -4.40 3.93 -26.66
C ARG A 453 -3.78 5.28 -27.01
N GLU A 454 -3.95 6.28 -26.15
CA GLU A 454 -3.37 7.61 -26.37
C GLU A 454 -1.85 7.62 -26.15
N TYR A 455 -1.38 7.22 -24.97
CA TYR A 455 0.00 7.49 -24.55
C TYR A 455 1.00 6.35 -24.85
N SER A 456 0.54 5.11 -24.99
CA SER A 456 1.36 3.97 -25.45
C SER A 456 1.20 3.73 -26.94
N ASP A 457 -0.04 3.55 -27.41
CA ASP A 457 -0.26 2.97 -28.73
C ASP A 457 -0.13 4.01 -29.86
N LYS A 458 -0.70 5.22 -29.67
CA LYS A 458 -0.56 6.35 -30.61
C LYS A 458 0.75 7.11 -30.44
N LEU A 459 0.97 7.71 -29.26
CA LEU A 459 2.08 8.65 -29.03
C LEU A 459 3.44 7.99 -28.78
N LYS A 460 3.49 6.66 -28.52
CA LYS A 460 4.71 5.92 -28.11
C LYS A 460 5.45 6.53 -26.91
N PHE A 461 4.76 7.34 -26.12
CA PHE A 461 5.33 8.13 -25.02
C PHE A 461 5.59 7.28 -23.78
N ILE A 462 4.70 6.32 -23.49
CA ILE A 462 4.86 5.31 -22.44
C ILE A 462 5.01 3.94 -23.09
N SER A 463 5.93 3.13 -22.57
CA SER A 463 6.15 1.76 -23.03
C SER A 463 4.91 0.88 -22.81
N ALA A 464 4.56 0.09 -23.83
CA ALA A 464 3.55 -0.97 -23.72
C ALA A 464 3.97 -2.11 -22.76
N LYS A 465 5.29 -2.24 -22.47
CA LYS A 465 5.83 -3.09 -21.39
C LYS A 465 6.03 -2.24 -20.14
N TYR A 466 5.52 -2.67 -19.00
CA TYR A 466 5.71 -1.98 -17.72
C TYR A 466 7.20 -1.72 -17.40
N ASP A 467 7.50 -0.48 -17.02
CA ASP A 467 8.79 -0.01 -16.51
C ASP A 467 8.54 0.89 -15.27
N PRO A 468 9.11 0.58 -14.09
CA PRO A 468 8.93 1.37 -12.86
C PRO A 468 9.48 2.80 -12.93
N ASP A 469 10.39 3.11 -13.85
CA ASP A 469 10.88 4.48 -14.04
C ASP A 469 9.94 5.33 -14.88
N GLN A 470 9.09 4.70 -15.70
CA GLN A 470 8.17 5.42 -16.58
C GLN A 470 6.87 5.84 -15.87
N ILE A 471 6.37 5.04 -14.92
CA ILE A 471 5.07 5.27 -14.28
C ILE A 471 5.15 5.19 -12.75
N TYR A 472 4.53 6.15 -12.06
CA TYR A 472 4.31 6.14 -10.62
C TYR A 472 2.83 6.34 -10.33
N VAL A 473 2.25 5.51 -9.46
CA VAL A 473 0.82 5.50 -9.17
C VAL A 473 0.58 5.67 -7.69
N ARG A 474 -0.15 6.72 -7.30
CA ARG A 474 -0.59 6.96 -5.93
C ARG A 474 -2.10 6.86 -5.82
N SER A 475 -2.58 6.25 -4.75
CA SER A 475 -4.01 6.17 -4.41
C SER A 475 -4.25 6.74 -3.02
N THR A 476 -5.44 7.28 -2.75
CA THR A 476 -5.90 7.48 -1.36
C THR A 476 -6.10 6.13 -0.68
N ASP A 477 -5.91 6.08 0.64
CA ASP A 477 -6.02 4.82 1.40
C ASP A 477 -7.49 4.41 1.63
N LYS A 478 -8.13 3.97 0.55
CA LYS A 478 -9.47 3.35 0.52
C LYS A 478 -9.47 2.16 -0.42
N SER A 479 -10.14 1.09 -0.02
CA SER A 479 -10.30 -0.14 -0.79
C SER A 479 -10.67 0.13 -2.24
N ARG A 480 -11.72 0.94 -2.45
CA ARG A 480 -12.24 1.31 -3.76
C ARG A 480 -11.28 2.07 -4.67
N THR A 481 -10.43 2.94 -4.13
CA THR A 481 -9.45 3.72 -4.92
C THR A 481 -8.20 2.89 -5.20
N LEU A 482 -7.76 2.04 -4.27
CA LEU A 482 -6.73 1.04 -4.53
C LEU A 482 -7.19 0.09 -5.64
N ALA A 483 -8.35 -0.58 -5.48
CA ALA A 483 -8.91 -1.49 -6.48
C ALA A 483 -9.14 -0.81 -7.84
N SER A 484 -9.54 0.47 -7.86
CA SER A 484 -9.68 1.27 -9.08
C SER A 484 -8.35 1.50 -9.79
N ALA A 485 -7.29 1.82 -9.06
CA ALA A 485 -5.95 1.99 -9.63
C ALA A 485 -5.43 0.68 -10.25
N TYR A 486 -5.55 -0.45 -9.54
CA TYR A 486 -5.16 -1.76 -10.08
C TYR A 486 -6.03 -2.18 -11.28
N SER A 487 -7.33 -1.86 -11.29
CA SER A 487 -8.21 -2.12 -12.44
C SER A 487 -7.80 -1.29 -13.67
N ASN A 488 -7.40 -0.03 -13.47
CA ASN A 488 -6.89 0.84 -14.53
C ASN A 488 -5.57 0.29 -15.10
N LEU A 489 -4.63 -0.08 -14.23
CA LEU A 489 -3.34 -0.66 -14.63
C LEU A 489 -3.48 -2.01 -15.35
N ALA A 490 -4.42 -2.86 -14.93
CA ALA A 490 -4.76 -4.09 -15.63
C ALA A 490 -5.29 -3.81 -17.05
N GLY A 491 -6.03 -2.72 -17.25
CA GLY A 491 -6.42 -2.25 -18.59
C GLY A 491 -5.27 -1.66 -19.38
N PHE A 492 -4.43 -0.83 -18.75
CA PHE A 492 -3.30 -0.17 -19.41
C PHE A 492 -2.25 -1.15 -19.93
N TYR A 493 -1.99 -2.24 -19.21
CA TYR A 493 -1.03 -3.27 -19.58
C TYR A 493 -1.69 -4.58 -20.09
N SER A 494 -3.00 -4.57 -20.42
CA SER A 494 -3.78 -5.77 -20.78
C SER A 494 -3.24 -6.55 -21.98
N ASP A 495 -2.62 -5.85 -22.93
CA ASP A 495 -2.10 -6.42 -24.18
C ASP A 495 -0.57 -6.54 -24.16
N SER A 496 0.06 -6.45 -22.98
CA SER A 496 1.52 -6.44 -22.88
C SER A 496 2.11 -7.84 -22.97
N ASN A 497 3.19 -8.02 -23.74
CA ASN A 497 4.10 -9.17 -23.61
C ASN A 497 5.09 -8.94 -22.44
N GLY A 498 4.57 -8.41 -21.33
CA GLY A 498 5.39 -7.98 -20.20
C GLY A 498 5.82 -9.13 -19.28
N PRO A 499 6.62 -8.83 -18.24
CA PRO A 499 7.15 -9.86 -17.36
C PRO A 499 6.08 -10.34 -16.38
N TYR A 500 5.29 -11.34 -16.78
CA TYR A 500 4.45 -12.16 -15.91
C TYR A 500 4.80 -13.66 -16.04
N PRO A 501 4.43 -14.51 -15.06
CA PRO A 501 4.58 -15.96 -15.18
C PRO A 501 3.79 -16.52 -16.36
N ASN A 502 4.47 -17.23 -17.27
CA ASN A 502 3.81 -17.98 -18.34
C ASN A 502 3.23 -19.30 -17.78
N ASN A 503 2.07 -19.22 -17.12
CA ASN A 503 1.39 -20.37 -16.52
C ASN A 503 -0.13 -20.22 -16.64
N ALA A 504 -0.82 -21.30 -17.02
CA ALA A 504 -2.27 -21.28 -17.27
C ALA A 504 -3.15 -20.94 -16.06
N VAL A 505 -2.65 -21.10 -14.81
CA VAL A 505 -3.39 -20.68 -13.60
C VAL A 505 -3.08 -19.24 -13.15
N TRP A 506 -2.10 -18.58 -13.77
CA TRP A 506 -1.85 -17.15 -13.54
C TRP A 506 -2.92 -16.31 -14.27
N PRO A 507 -3.40 -15.18 -13.71
CA PRO A 507 -4.36 -14.33 -14.39
C PRO A 507 -3.86 -13.83 -15.75
N SER A 508 -4.62 -14.11 -16.80
CA SER A 508 -4.23 -13.88 -18.19
C SER A 508 -3.75 -12.45 -18.46
N HIS A 509 -2.50 -12.33 -18.93
CA HIS A 509 -1.83 -11.08 -19.32
C HIS A 509 -1.72 -10.01 -18.22
N TRP A 510 -1.91 -10.37 -16.95
CA TRP A 510 -1.86 -9.42 -15.84
C TRP A 510 -0.47 -9.31 -15.19
N ILE A 511 -0.11 -8.07 -14.86
CA ILE A 511 1.14 -7.69 -14.18
C ILE A 511 0.78 -6.93 -12.88
N PRO A 512 1.37 -7.29 -11.74
CA PRO A 512 1.13 -6.60 -10.47
C PRO A 512 1.93 -5.28 -10.39
N VAL A 513 1.46 -4.25 -11.09
CA VAL A 513 2.07 -2.91 -11.07
C VAL A 513 1.85 -2.21 -9.71
N PRO A 514 2.90 -1.77 -8.99
CA PRO A 514 2.77 -1.13 -7.69
C PRO A 514 1.89 0.12 -7.67
N VAL A 515 1.01 0.20 -6.67
CA VAL A 515 0.25 1.40 -6.30
C VAL A 515 0.60 1.79 -4.87
N HIS A 516 1.10 3.00 -4.72
CA HIS A 516 1.50 3.60 -3.44
C HIS A 516 0.30 4.25 -2.74
N THR A 517 0.31 4.28 -1.41
CA THR A 517 -0.69 5.03 -0.63
C THR A 517 -0.10 5.62 0.65
N VAL A 518 -0.89 6.46 1.31
CA VAL A 518 -0.57 7.11 2.58
C VAL A 518 -1.80 6.97 3.47
N PRO A 519 -1.67 6.51 4.73
CA PRO A 519 -2.80 6.34 5.64
C PRO A 519 -3.71 7.56 5.70
N GLN A 520 -5.02 7.31 5.72
CA GLN A 520 -6.05 8.35 5.62
C GLN A 520 -5.84 9.54 6.58
N GLU A 521 -5.36 9.27 7.79
CA GLU A 521 -5.14 10.26 8.85
C GLU A 521 -3.99 11.25 8.58
N ILE A 522 -3.06 10.91 7.68
CA ILE A 522 -1.87 11.71 7.32
C ILE A 522 -1.76 12.03 5.82
N ASP A 523 -2.79 11.72 5.01
CA ASP A 523 -2.81 12.01 3.56
C ASP A 523 -3.11 13.50 3.25
N LEU A 524 -2.13 14.36 3.55
CA LEU A 524 -2.18 15.79 3.21
C LEU A 524 -2.39 16.03 1.71
N LEU A 525 -1.84 15.16 0.84
CA LEU A 525 -1.78 15.41 -0.59
C LEU A 525 -3.14 15.25 -1.29
N MET A 526 -3.86 14.16 -1.03
CA MET A 526 -5.11 13.85 -1.76
C MET A 526 -6.37 14.05 -0.91
N ARG A 527 -6.23 14.30 0.40
CA ARG A 527 -7.35 14.53 1.34
C ARG A 527 -7.27 15.81 2.15
N GLY A 528 -6.08 16.40 2.29
CA GLY A 528 -5.83 17.51 3.21
C GLY A 528 -5.71 17.08 4.67
N GLN A 529 -5.33 18.01 5.54
CA GLN A 529 -5.17 17.76 6.97
C GLN A 529 -6.51 17.45 7.64
N LYS A 530 -6.61 16.27 8.26
CA LYS A 530 -7.83 15.79 8.95
C LYS A 530 -8.40 16.80 9.96
N ASN A 531 -7.52 17.45 10.72
CA ASN A 531 -7.87 18.47 11.71
C ASN A 531 -7.25 19.81 11.28
N CYS A 532 -8.03 20.63 10.57
CA CYS A 532 -7.62 21.97 10.12
C CYS A 532 -8.55 23.03 10.76
N PRO A 533 -8.13 23.70 11.85
CA PRO A 533 -8.96 24.69 12.55
C PRO A 533 -9.56 25.76 11.64
N ARG A 534 -8.77 26.36 10.73
CA ARG A 534 -9.29 27.36 9.78
C ARG A 534 -10.34 26.79 8.82
N GLN A 535 -10.20 25.53 8.40
CA GLN A 535 -11.23 24.86 7.57
C GLN A 535 -12.53 24.66 8.35
N ASN A 536 -12.45 24.31 9.63
CA ASN A 536 -13.62 24.17 10.50
C ASN A 536 -14.31 25.53 10.73
N GLN A 537 -13.53 26.59 10.98
CA GLN A 537 -14.03 27.97 11.08
C GLN A 537 -14.76 28.39 9.80
N LEU A 538 -14.13 28.23 8.63
CA LEU A 538 -14.72 28.53 7.32
C LEU A 538 -15.99 27.71 7.03
N LEU A 539 -16.07 26.46 7.47
CA LEU A 539 -17.28 25.65 7.33
C LEU A 539 -18.41 26.11 8.27
N ALA A 540 -18.08 26.54 9.50
CA ALA A 540 -19.04 27.11 10.44
C ALA A 540 -19.55 28.49 9.99
N GLU A 541 -18.66 29.36 9.50
CA GLU A 541 -19.01 30.64 8.82
C GLU A 541 -19.98 30.37 7.66
N LEU A 542 -19.66 29.38 6.82
CA LEU A 542 -20.47 29.00 5.67
C LEU A 542 -21.87 28.49 6.07
N PHE A 543 -21.97 27.51 6.94
CA PHE A 543 -23.27 26.95 7.34
C PHE A 543 -24.14 27.97 8.09
N ASN A 544 -23.52 29.01 8.69
CA ASN A 544 -24.24 30.12 9.30
C ASN A 544 -24.67 31.25 8.34
N HIS A 545 -24.16 31.27 7.11
CA HIS A 545 -24.42 32.33 6.14
C HIS A 545 -25.92 32.42 5.79
N GLN A 546 -26.48 33.63 5.78
CA GLN A 546 -27.93 33.85 5.66
C GLN A 546 -28.55 33.12 4.45
N LYS A 547 -27.95 33.22 3.25
CA LYS A 547 -28.42 32.49 2.05
C LYS A 547 -28.54 30.96 2.21
N ILE A 548 -27.74 30.33 3.07
CA ILE A 548 -27.87 28.88 3.38
C ILE A 548 -29.07 28.64 4.29
N LYS A 549 -29.25 29.49 5.31
CA LYS A 549 -30.42 29.45 6.21
C LYS A 549 -31.71 29.72 5.44
N ASP A 550 -31.73 30.75 4.59
CA ASP A 550 -32.85 31.07 3.70
C ASP A 550 -33.19 29.86 2.81
N MET A 551 -32.20 29.26 2.14
CA MET A 551 -32.40 28.09 1.29
C MET A 551 -33.02 26.91 2.07
N PHE A 552 -32.60 26.68 3.32
CA PHE A 552 -33.22 25.66 4.17
C PHE A 552 -34.66 26.01 4.54
N MET A 553 -34.90 27.25 5.01
CA MET A 553 -36.24 27.73 5.37
C MET A 553 -37.23 27.68 4.19
N HIS A 554 -36.81 28.08 2.98
CA HIS A 554 -37.65 28.04 1.77
C HIS A 554 -37.97 26.60 1.30
N ASN A 555 -37.21 25.59 1.76
CA ASN A 555 -37.43 24.19 1.46
C ASN A 555 -37.89 23.39 2.69
N GLN A 556 -38.33 24.06 3.76
CA GLN A 556 -38.58 23.40 5.05
C GLN A 556 -39.65 22.30 4.96
N ASP A 557 -40.71 22.48 4.18
CA ASP A 557 -41.74 21.45 3.99
C ASP A 557 -41.22 20.22 3.25
N PHE A 558 -40.35 20.42 2.26
CA PHE A 558 -39.67 19.33 1.55
C PHE A 558 -38.67 18.60 2.47
N ILE A 559 -37.93 19.34 3.31
CA ILE A 559 -37.03 18.76 4.32
C ILE A 559 -37.84 17.98 5.36
N ASN A 560 -38.92 18.53 5.90
CA ASN A 560 -39.82 17.87 6.85
C ASN A 560 -40.40 16.57 6.26
N MET A 561 -40.82 16.60 4.98
CA MET A 561 -41.26 15.42 4.25
C MET A 561 -40.14 14.38 4.13
N LEU A 562 -38.92 14.78 3.74
CA LEU A 562 -37.78 13.87 3.67
C LEU A 562 -37.46 13.26 5.03
N GLN A 563 -37.41 14.05 6.10
CA GLN A 563 -37.16 13.56 7.46
C GLN A 563 -38.21 12.51 7.89
N ASN A 564 -39.49 12.78 7.64
CA ASN A 564 -40.57 11.83 7.92
C ASN A 564 -40.43 10.53 7.11
N LYS A 565 -40.20 10.63 5.79
CA LYS A 565 -40.10 9.47 4.89
C LYS A 565 -38.84 8.62 5.13
N THR A 566 -37.71 9.27 5.42
CA THR A 566 -36.41 8.60 5.64
C THR A 566 -36.17 8.17 7.08
N GLN A 567 -36.91 8.74 8.04
CA GLN A 567 -36.65 8.72 9.48
C GLN A 567 -35.24 9.23 9.85
N SER A 568 -34.73 10.21 9.08
CA SER A 568 -33.44 10.87 9.33
C SER A 568 -33.60 12.27 9.93
N ASN A 569 -32.55 12.76 10.58
CA ASN A 569 -32.50 14.12 11.11
C ASN A 569 -31.69 15.01 10.16
N LEU A 570 -32.37 15.88 9.39
CA LEU A 570 -31.78 16.70 8.33
C LEU A 570 -31.72 18.15 8.80
N THR A 571 -30.67 18.48 9.54
CA THR A 571 -30.52 19.78 10.22
C THR A 571 -29.68 20.78 9.44
N ASN A 572 -28.86 20.31 8.49
CA ASN A 572 -27.88 21.14 7.79
C ASN A 572 -27.52 20.62 6.38
N VAL A 573 -26.73 21.40 5.65
CA VAL A 573 -26.29 21.10 4.26
C VAL A 573 -25.51 19.78 4.15
N GLN A 574 -24.73 19.42 5.17
CA GLN A 574 -23.95 18.19 5.19
C GLN A 574 -24.88 16.97 5.30
N ASP A 575 -25.90 17.01 6.16
CA ASP A 575 -26.92 15.95 6.28
C ASP A 575 -27.66 15.74 4.94
N MET A 576 -28.06 16.85 4.30
CA MET A 576 -28.69 16.82 2.96
C MET A 576 -27.75 16.29 1.88
N TYR A 577 -26.45 16.60 1.93
CA TYR A 577 -25.44 16.04 1.02
C TYR A 577 -25.20 14.54 1.27
N HIS A 578 -25.27 14.07 2.53
CA HIS A 578 -25.23 12.64 2.83
C HIS A 578 -26.44 11.91 2.22
N LEU A 579 -27.66 12.40 2.48
CA LEU A 579 -28.87 11.83 1.88
C LEU A 579 -28.84 11.89 0.35
N TRP A 580 -28.40 13.01 -0.24
CA TRP A 580 -28.21 13.11 -1.69
C TRP A 580 -27.19 12.12 -2.21
N ASN A 581 -26.06 11.84 -1.52
CA ASN A 581 -25.11 10.82 -1.97
C ASN A 581 -25.69 9.41 -1.97
N ILE A 582 -26.57 9.09 -1.02
CA ILE A 582 -27.26 7.80 -0.96
C ILE A 582 -28.17 7.71 -2.19
N LEU A 583 -29.13 8.65 -2.31
CA LEU A 583 -30.09 8.72 -3.41
C LEU A 583 -29.42 8.89 -4.79
N HIS A 584 -28.24 9.51 -4.88
CA HIS A 584 -27.47 9.68 -6.12
C HIS A 584 -26.71 8.42 -6.54
N CYS A 585 -26.38 7.53 -5.60
CA CYS A 585 -25.95 6.17 -5.94
C CYS A 585 -27.11 5.33 -6.50
N GLU A 586 -28.36 5.78 -6.34
CA GLU A 586 -29.58 5.10 -6.78
C GLU A 586 -30.22 5.73 -8.03
N ASN A 587 -30.19 7.07 -8.18
CA ASN A 587 -30.66 7.77 -9.38
C ASN A 587 -30.08 9.21 -9.53
N VAL A 588 -29.85 9.66 -10.77
CA VAL A 588 -29.07 10.89 -11.07
C VAL A 588 -29.98 12.09 -11.41
N ASN A 589 -29.95 13.16 -10.60
CA ASN A 589 -30.55 14.48 -10.93
C ASN A 589 -29.81 15.65 -10.22
N GLY A 590 -29.79 16.85 -10.83
CA GLY A 590 -28.81 17.91 -10.53
C GLY A 590 -29.35 19.23 -9.97
N LEU A 591 -28.52 19.93 -9.16
CA LEU A 591 -28.82 21.21 -8.50
C LEU A 591 -27.56 22.09 -8.31
N ALA A 592 -27.70 23.41 -8.48
CA ALA A 592 -26.59 24.33 -8.74
C ALA A 592 -25.80 24.88 -7.54
N PHE A 593 -24.49 25.14 -7.78
CA PHE A 593 -23.58 25.66 -6.74
C PHE A 593 -23.52 27.20 -6.68
N PRO A 594 -23.59 27.83 -5.47
CA PRO A 594 -23.61 29.29 -5.35
C PRO A 594 -22.24 30.00 -5.43
N SER A 595 -22.29 31.34 -5.55
CA SER A 595 -21.15 32.22 -5.84
C SER A 595 -20.29 32.67 -4.65
N TRP A 596 -20.60 32.29 -3.41
CA TRP A 596 -19.93 32.78 -2.18
C TRP A 596 -18.69 31.96 -1.74
N ILE A 597 -18.23 31.00 -2.55
CA ILE A 597 -17.07 30.15 -2.21
C ILE A 597 -15.79 31.00 -2.24
N THR A 598 -15.12 31.16 -1.09
CA THR A 598 -13.91 32.00 -1.00
C THR A 598 -12.65 31.29 -1.53
N PRO A 599 -11.62 32.04 -1.98
CA PRO A 599 -10.34 31.46 -2.38
C PRO A 599 -9.70 30.58 -1.29
N ASP A 600 -9.78 30.97 -0.01
CA ASP A 600 -9.23 30.19 1.11
C ASP A 600 -9.89 28.80 1.25
N MET A 601 -11.19 28.67 0.98
CA MET A 601 -11.88 27.37 0.96
C MET A 601 -11.38 26.44 -0.16
N VAL A 602 -10.90 27.01 -1.28
CA VAL A 602 -10.32 26.27 -2.41
C VAL A 602 -8.87 25.86 -2.10
N ARG A 603 -8.07 26.80 -1.56
CA ARG A 603 -6.67 26.57 -1.12
C ARG A 603 -6.56 25.39 -0.16
N LEU A 604 -7.39 25.38 0.88
CA LEU A 604 -7.41 24.36 1.94
C LEU A 604 -7.94 22.98 1.51
N ARG A 605 -8.51 22.84 0.30
CA ARG A 605 -9.02 21.54 -0.19
C ARG A 605 -8.19 20.96 -1.34
N SER A 606 -8.01 21.73 -2.42
CA SER A 606 -7.35 21.25 -3.65
C SER A 606 -6.14 22.09 -4.07
N GLY A 607 -5.89 23.21 -3.40
CA GLY A 607 -4.71 24.06 -3.63
C GLY A 607 -3.38 23.33 -3.43
N TYR A 608 -3.27 22.54 -2.36
CA TYR A 608 -2.07 21.74 -2.07
C TYR A 608 -1.82 20.67 -3.14
N PHE A 609 -2.86 19.95 -3.55
CA PHE A 609 -2.78 18.95 -4.63
C PHE A 609 -2.39 19.59 -5.96
N THR A 610 -3.02 20.70 -6.32
CA THR A 610 -2.71 21.44 -7.56
C THR A 610 -1.26 21.97 -7.54
N ASN A 611 -0.77 22.41 -6.38
CA ASN A 611 0.63 22.82 -6.21
C ASN A 611 1.58 21.64 -6.45
N HIS A 612 1.30 20.45 -5.89
CA HIS A 612 2.08 19.25 -6.16
C HIS A 612 2.14 18.88 -7.65
N LEU A 613 1.02 18.94 -8.38
CA LEU A 613 1.01 18.68 -9.83
C LEU A 613 1.93 19.65 -10.58
N ILE A 614 1.91 20.94 -10.21
CA ILE A 614 2.81 21.98 -10.77
C ILE A 614 4.27 21.72 -10.41
N GLU A 615 4.57 21.33 -9.16
CA GLU A 615 5.93 21.00 -8.75
C GLU A 615 6.48 19.78 -9.49
N MET A 616 5.67 18.75 -9.80
CA MET A 616 6.14 17.63 -10.63
C MET A 616 6.48 18.07 -12.07
N MET A 617 5.74 19.04 -12.64
CA MET A 617 6.09 19.63 -13.95
C MET A 617 7.40 20.42 -13.88
N LYS A 618 7.62 21.22 -12.82
CA LYS A 618 8.89 21.95 -12.61
C LYS A 618 10.07 20.99 -12.44
N LYS A 619 9.90 19.92 -11.67
CA LYS A 619 10.93 18.88 -11.50
C LYS A 619 11.26 18.15 -12.80
N ARG A 620 10.28 17.97 -13.68
CA ARG A 620 10.50 17.46 -15.03
C ARG A 620 11.33 18.41 -15.89
N LEU A 621 11.00 19.70 -15.88
CA LEU A 621 11.70 20.71 -16.67
C LEU A 621 13.14 20.93 -16.23
N ASN A 622 13.44 20.86 -14.93
CA ASN A 622 14.79 21.04 -14.39
C ASN A 622 15.60 19.71 -14.28
N GLY A 623 15.04 18.58 -14.71
CA GLY A 623 15.70 17.27 -14.71
C GLY A 623 15.82 16.58 -13.35
N SER A 624 15.33 17.17 -12.24
CA SER A 624 15.34 16.53 -10.92
C SER A 624 14.32 15.38 -10.78
N ASP A 625 13.40 15.25 -11.74
CA ASP A 625 12.51 14.11 -11.90
C ASP A 625 12.38 13.75 -13.38
N THR A 626 12.86 12.56 -13.77
CA THR A 626 12.82 12.10 -15.15
C THR A 626 11.53 11.37 -15.51
N ARG A 627 10.58 11.20 -14.58
CA ARG A 627 9.40 10.35 -14.78
C ARG A 627 8.36 10.96 -15.74
N PRO A 628 8.01 10.25 -16.83
CA PRO A 628 7.03 10.71 -17.82
C PRO A 628 5.57 10.52 -17.41
N TYR A 629 5.20 9.58 -16.52
CA TYR A 629 3.80 9.36 -16.14
C TYR A 629 3.58 9.32 -14.62
N TYR A 630 2.76 10.25 -14.14
CA TYR A 630 2.16 10.22 -12.81
C TYR A 630 0.67 9.89 -12.87
N ALA A 631 0.21 9.00 -12.00
CA ALA A 631 -1.20 8.64 -11.87
C ALA A 631 -1.70 8.79 -10.43
N TYR A 632 -2.89 9.37 -10.27
CA TYR A 632 -3.49 9.69 -8.97
C TYR A 632 -4.93 9.17 -8.91
N SER A 633 -5.16 8.10 -8.16
CA SER A 633 -6.50 7.58 -7.90
C SER A 633 -7.08 8.18 -6.62
N GLY A 634 -8.24 8.80 -6.73
CA GLY A 634 -8.90 9.47 -5.64
C GLY A 634 -10.41 9.50 -5.79
N HIS A 635 -11.00 10.64 -5.44
CA HIS A 635 -12.43 10.80 -5.26
C HIS A 635 -13.01 11.82 -6.24
N ASP A 636 -14.34 11.89 -6.25
CA ASP A 636 -15.11 12.99 -6.84
C ASP A 636 -14.64 14.36 -6.31
N SER A 637 -14.31 14.43 -5.02
CA SER A 637 -13.71 15.61 -4.38
C SER A 637 -12.30 15.93 -4.87
N THR A 638 -11.52 14.93 -5.31
CA THR A 638 -10.19 15.13 -5.90
C THR A 638 -10.31 15.72 -7.31
N VAL A 639 -11.09 15.07 -8.19
CA VAL A 639 -11.29 15.52 -9.59
C VAL A 639 -12.04 16.84 -9.62
N GLY A 640 -13.18 16.95 -8.93
CA GLY A 640 -13.96 18.18 -8.85
C GLY A 640 -13.23 19.31 -8.11
N GLY A 641 -12.36 18.97 -7.15
CA GLY A 641 -11.48 19.91 -6.47
C GLY A 641 -10.41 20.49 -7.40
N LEU A 642 -9.77 19.64 -8.21
CA LEU A 642 -8.83 20.06 -9.25
C LEU A 642 -9.53 20.90 -10.32
N LEU A 643 -10.65 20.44 -10.89
CA LEU A 643 -11.42 21.22 -11.86
C LEU A 643 -11.90 22.57 -11.30
N ARG A 644 -12.08 22.69 -9.98
CA ARG A 644 -12.37 23.97 -9.31
C ARG A 644 -11.14 24.89 -9.25
N THR A 645 -9.94 24.39 -8.97
CA THR A 645 -8.73 25.24 -9.10
C THR A 645 -8.48 25.62 -10.56
N LEU A 646 -8.78 24.74 -11.52
CA LEU A 646 -8.75 25.00 -12.95
C LEU A 646 -9.75 26.07 -13.43
N GLY A 647 -10.77 26.40 -12.63
CA GLY A 647 -11.90 27.24 -13.05
C GLY A 647 -12.89 26.53 -13.99
N ALA A 648 -12.53 25.35 -14.50
CA ALA A 648 -13.27 24.59 -15.49
C ALA A 648 -14.46 23.77 -14.92
N LYS A 649 -14.60 23.64 -13.59
CA LYS A 649 -15.65 22.79 -12.96
C LYS A 649 -17.05 23.13 -13.48
N LYS A 650 -17.42 24.41 -13.52
CA LYS A 650 -18.77 24.83 -13.91
C LYS A 650 -19.04 24.56 -15.39
N GLU A 651 -18.05 24.69 -16.25
CA GLU A 651 -18.22 24.42 -17.69
C GLU A 651 -18.27 22.91 -18.00
N LEU A 652 -17.47 22.10 -17.29
CA LEU A 652 -17.32 20.67 -17.57
C LEU A 652 -18.33 19.77 -16.86
N LEU A 653 -18.66 20.09 -15.61
CA LEU A 653 -19.54 19.29 -14.76
C LEU A 653 -20.86 20.00 -14.46
N GLY A 654 -21.01 21.25 -14.88
CA GLY A 654 -22.09 22.12 -14.41
C GLY A 654 -22.10 22.14 -12.90
N ASP A 655 -23.13 21.50 -12.37
CA ASP A 655 -23.48 21.48 -10.97
C ASP A 655 -23.22 20.13 -10.29
N PHE A 656 -23.13 19.05 -11.08
CA PHE A 656 -22.87 17.70 -10.63
C PHE A 656 -21.47 17.50 -10.02
N THR A 657 -21.27 16.33 -9.41
CA THR A 657 -19.94 15.81 -9.07
C THR A 657 -19.28 15.16 -10.29
N ALA A 658 -17.97 14.94 -10.26
CA ALA A 658 -17.28 14.26 -11.36
C ALA A 658 -17.70 12.78 -11.40
N ASP A 659 -18.18 12.26 -12.52
CA ASP A 659 -18.77 10.90 -12.63
C ASP A 659 -17.74 9.77 -12.38
N TYR A 660 -18.21 8.54 -12.15
CA TYR A 660 -17.37 7.37 -11.89
C TYR A 660 -16.34 7.13 -13.00
N ALA A 661 -15.10 6.83 -12.60
CA ALA A 661 -13.93 6.74 -13.47
C ALA A 661 -13.58 8.02 -14.28
N SER A 662 -14.25 9.16 -14.06
CA SER A 662 -13.87 10.46 -14.64
C SER A 662 -12.38 10.74 -14.45
N THR A 663 -11.72 11.15 -15.52
CA THR A 663 -10.26 11.31 -15.57
C THR A 663 -9.87 12.64 -16.20
N VAL A 664 -9.09 13.43 -15.47
CA VAL A 664 -8.38 14.61 -15.99
C VAL A 664 -6.93 14.21 -16.26
N VAL A 665 -6.37 14.62 -17.40
CA VAL A 665 -4.94 14.48 -17.69
C VAL A 665 -4.35 15.87 -17.94
N LEU A 666 -3.29 16.20 -17.20
CA LEU A 666 -2.41 17.33 -17.50
C LEU A 666 -1.23 16.78 -18.31
N GLU A 667 -0.97 17.35 -19.48
CA GLU A 667 0.16 17.02 -20.32
C GLU A 667 1.12 18.23 -20.38
N LEU A 668 2.37 18.03 -19.97
CA LEU A 668 3.44 19.02 -20.08
C LEU A 668 4.17 18.83 -21.42
N TRP A 669 4.16 19.86 -22.26
CA TRP A 669 4.80 19.90 -23.56
C TRP A 669 5.94 20.92 -23.60
N LYS A 670 6.92 20.70 -24.47
CA LYS A 670 7.77 21.77 -25.04
C LYS A 670 7.26 22.05 -26.45
N LEU A 671 6.95 23.31 -26.73
CA LEU A 671 6.57 23.84 -28.04
C LEU A 671 7.43 25.07 -28.35
N ASP A 672 7.23 25.74 -29.48
CA ASP A 672 7.75 27.10 -29.74
C ASP A 672 9.20 27.34 -29.31
N GLN A 673 10.14 26.61 -29.92
CA GLN A 673 11.58 26.66 -29.61
C GLN A 673 11.95 26.18 -28.19
N GLY A 674 11.15 25.29 -27.59
CA GLY A 674 11.44 24.63 -26.31
C GLY A 674 10.76 25.26 -25.09
N LYS A 675 9.77 26.13 -25.29
CA LYS A 675 8.99 26.77 -24.23
C LYS A 675 7.96 25.80 -23.61
N PRO A 676 7.85 25.76 -22.27
CA PRO A 676 6.92 24.84 -21.60
C PRO A 676 5.47 25.28 -21.74
N HIS A 677 4.63 24.34 -22.14
CA HIS A 677 3.19 24.49 -22.32
C HIS A 677 2.44 23.35 -21.63
N VAL A 678 1.18 23.56 -21.29
CA VAL A 678 0.28 22.55 -20.74
C VAL A 678 -0.92 22.36 -21.67
N ARG A 679 -1.21 21.10 -22.02
CA ARG A 679 -2.49 20.69 -22.60
C ARG A 679 -3.29 19.93 -21.54
N LEU A 680 -4.56 20.27 -21.37
CA LEU A 680 -5.44 19.60 -20.43
C LEU A 680 -6.47 18.78 -21.19
N ARG A 681 -6.64 17.52 -20.81
CA ARG A 681 -7.62 16.60 -21.38
C ARG A 681 -8.56 16.07 -20.30
N PHE A 682 -9.79 15.78 -20.69
CA PHE A 682 -10.82 15.25 -19.79
C PHE A 682 -11.61 14.14 -20.46
N SER A 683 -11.90 13.09 -19.70
CA SER A 683 -12.83 12.02 -20.04
C SER A 683 -13.85 11.97 -18.91
N ALA A 684 -15.13 12.18 -19.23
CA ALA A 684 -16.18 12.33 -18.23
C ALA A 684 -16.44 11.03 -17.46
N ASN A 685 -16.24 9.88 -18.10
CA ASN A 685 -16.28 8.53 -17.53
C ASN A 685 -15.62 7.54 -18.51
N ALA A 686 -15.55 6.26 -18.11
CA ALA A 686 -14.93 5.17 -18.87
C ALA A 686 -15.38 5.02 -20.34
N GLU A 687 -16.60 5.45 -20.65
CA GLU A 687 -17.22 5.34 -21.98
C GLU A 687 -17.00 6.62 -22.82
N SER A 688 -16.60 7.73 -22.17
CA SER A 688 -16.37 9.02 -22.79
C SER A 688 -14.94 9.17 -23.32
N PRO A 689 -14.74 9.66 -24.56
CA PRO A 689 -13.40 9.91 -25.10
C PRO A 689 -12.67 11.02 -24.34
N PHE A 690 -11.33 11.03 -24.42
CA PHE A 690 -10.51 12.14 -23.92
C PHE A 690 -10.56 13.34 -24.86
N VAL A 691 -11.33 14.37 -24.49
CA VAL A 691 -11.39 15.66 -25.18
C VAL A 691 -10.40 16.66 -24.57
N THR A 692 -9.83 17.54 -25.39
CA THR A 692 -9.06 18.69 -24.89
C THR A 692 -10.00 19.69 -24.22
N ILE A 693 -9.55 20.28 -23.11
CA ILE A 693 -10.30 21.24 -22.29
C ILE A 693 -9.48 22.48 -21.93
N THR A 694 -8.29 22.67 -22.52
CA THR A 694 -7.36 23.77 -22.21
C THR A 694 -8.00 25.14 -22.35
N ASP A 695 -8.88 25.31 -23.34
CA ASP A 695 -9.66 26.52 -23.60
C ASP A 695 -10.68 26.84 -22.49
N LYS A 696 -11.08 25.85 -21.70
CA LYS A 696 -12.05 25.94 -20.58
C LYS A 696 -11.37 26.28 -19.25
N VAL A 697 -10.06 26.38 -19.26
CA VAL A 697 -9.24 26.64 -18.07
C VAL A 697 -9.06 28.15 -17.93
N VAL A 698 -9.45 28.69 -16.77
CA VAL A 698 -9.34 30.13 -16.50
C VAL A 698 -7.86 30.56 -16.54
N GLY A 699 -7.58 31.61 -17.31
CA GLY A 699 -6.23 32.14 -17.52
C GLY A 699 -5.45 31.51 -18.69
N CYS A 700 -6.02 30.52 -19.37
CA CYS A 700 -5.46 29.95 -20.59
C CYS A 700 -6.06 30.55 -21.86
N PRO A 701 -5.32 30.58 -22.98
CA PRO A 701 -5.86 31.01 -24.27
C PRO A 701 -6.97 30.05 -24.74
N LYS A 702 -7.84 30.53 -25.65
CA LYS A 702 -8.81 29.70 -26.37
C LYS A 702 -8.12 28.89 -27.48
N ALA A 703 -7.19 28.04 -27.07
CA ALA A 703 -6.33 27.22 -27.92
C ALA A 703 -6.09 25.84 -27.27
N GLU A 704 -5.47 24.93 -28.01
CA GLU A 704 -5.15 23.58 -27.53
C GLU A 704 -4.13 23.57 -26.38
N PHE A 705 -3.19 24.50 -26.39
CA PHE A 705 -2.08 24.60 -25.44
C PHE A 705 -2.08 25.92 -24.67
N CYS A 706 -1.65 25.88 -23.42
CA CYS A 706 -1.55 27.03 -22.52
C CYS A 706 -0.10 27.20 -22.05
N PRO A 707 0.54 28.37 -22.20
CA PRO A 707 1.89 28.60 -21.69
C PRO A 707 1.96 28.28 -20.19
N LEU A 708 2.98 27.52 -19.76
CA LEU A 708 3.04 27.04 -18.38
C LEU A 708 3.07 28.19 -17.37
N ASP A 709 3.77 29.28 -17.67
CA ASP A 709 3.82 30.45 -16.78
C ASP A 709 2.44 31.10 -16.63
N SER A 710 1.67 31.26 -17.72
CA SER A 710 0.29 31.73 -17.67
C SER A 710 -0.61 30.77 -16.89
N PHE A 711 -0.43 29.46 -17.07
CA PHE A 711 -1.14 28.44 -16.31
C PHE A 711 -0.84 28.54 -14.80
N ILE A 712 0.41 28.76 -14.40
CA ILE A 712 0.83 28.88 -13.00
C ILE A 712 0.38 30.22 -12.39
N GLN A 713 0.58 31.34 -13.10
CA GLN A 713 0.30 32.69 -12.59
C GLN A 713 -1.16 32.85 -12.18
N ASN A 714 -2.09 32.38 -13.02
CA ASN A 714 -3.54 32.39 -12.76
C ASN A 714 -3.97 31.44 -11.61
N ARG A 715 -3.03 30.71 -11.01
CA ARG A 715 -3.24 29.74 -9.91
C ARG A 715 -2.64 30.16 -8.60
N MET A 716 -1.70 31.11 -8.59
CA MET A 716 -0.93 31.49 -7.41
C MET A 716 -1.81 31.81 -6.19
N ALA A 717 -2.98 32.43 -6.39
CA ALA A 717 -3.96 32.70 -5.34
C ALA A 717 -4.56 31.43 -4.69
N TYR A 718 -4.59 30.30 -5.41
CA TYR A 718 -5.09 29.00 -4.95
C TYR A 718 -3.98 28.04 -4.50
N LEU A 719 -2.72 28.28 -4.88
CA LEU A 719 -1.61 27.41 -4.47
C LEU A 719 -1.30 27.58 -2.98
N LEU A 720 -0.80 26.50 -2.39
CA LEU A 720 -0.57 26.40 -0.96
C LEU A 720 0.72 25.62 -0.72
N THR A 721 1.72 26.32 -0.18
CA THR A 721 3.09 25.83 0.04
C THR A 721 3.34 25.46 1.51
N ASP A 722 2.66 26.13 2.44
CA ASP A 722 2.70 25.84 3.88
C ASP A 722 1.29 25.53 4.38
N TYR A 723 1.03 24.24 4.64
CA TYR A 723 -0.27 23.75 5.10
C TYR A 723 -0.53 24.09 6.57
N ALA A 724 0.50 24.04 7.41
CA ALA A 724 0.37 24.30 8.85
C ALA A 724 -0.03 25.76 9.10
N LYS A 725 0.63 26.70 8.41
CA LYS A 725 0.36 28.15 8.54
C LYS A 725 -1.05 28.54 8.09
N VAL A 726 -1.58 27.92 7.02
CA VAL A 726 -2.92 28.25 6.52
C VAL A 726 -4.03 27.52 7.31
N CYS A 727 -3.73 26.38 7.95
CA CYS A 727 -4.69 25.69 8.83
C CYS A 727 -4.78 26.23 10.25
N ALA A 728 -3.76 26.97 10.73
CA ALA A 728 -3.87 27.73 11.96
C ALA A 728 -5.12 28.62 11.93
N ALA A 729 -5.88 28.64 13.03
CA ALA A 729 -7.01 29.56 13.15
C ALA A 729 -6.52 31.00 12.97
N LYS A 730 -7.32 31.85 12.33
CA LYS A 730 -7.11 33.28 12.47
C LYS A 730 -7.57 33.63 13.88
N ASN A 731 -6.70 34.29 14.66
CA ASN A 731 -7.17 35.11 15.75
C ASN A 731 -7.88 36.30 15.09
N ASP A 732 -9.14 36.51 15.44
CA ASP A 732 -9.94 37.65 14.97
C ASP A 732 -9.48 38.96 15.66
#